data_AF-A0A415EKM2-F1
#
_entry.id   AF-A0A415EKM2-F1
#
_cell.length_a   1.000
_cell.length_b   1.000
_cell.length_c   1.000
_cell.angle_alpha   90.00
_cell.angle_beta   90.00
_cell.angle_gamma   90.00
#
_symmetry.space_group_name_H-M   'P 1'
#
loop_
_entity.id
_entity.type
_entity.pdbx_description
1 polymer ?
#
loop_
_entity_poly.entity_id
_entity_poly.type
_entity_poly.pdbx_seq_one_letter_code
_entity_poly.pdbx_strand_id
1 'polypeptide(L)'
;MADTPLAVLTFSVRASHVLKGMGIGTVEQLLATPSKRIAVQKNAGRKTLEEIERIRQDILSGKIDLAALEQKGRAPGAVPRQFSQDQLSELSRHSIGELGLSARPYHALIHRELVTLDQVAVLTVEEMEKWTGFGHKSLVELQTVLGQWLAKNLVPAAAAEEELPGEGEISEACRSYFQNLAQNLRPLQWVSWHQLKEAADKAGLTEALVYYGDQLPRQLQMDLLSMPVLAPALRKLFFQLAPEGILKTEELKKELDQLDLPIAGDVLFQVFLRRHVGALLGNACYFPRPNLSRYLRRHAKEWDARVLSMLRLRLQGETLQAIGNRFSVSRERVRQITSKMARKFPPLYEDYYERPFTYFKFTKEEFCQAFPQCGGQGYEFLALRWERGTHKVNRENIEAYQDVFRGQLVRCLVAKDKQSITRTALAYRVLLSNSENALTMEELAQAYNRYLKDNGYPKERLHLNIHTLTNTLRNSSHVVWDQNSRVRYCEADGERLWEEIDFQRYKDKVISTELIYRDYPDLMEALDLRDGYELFYALKTSQPQAAPGGLSVVFRRVPVVVIGDGREDQQALDLLKELSPVSYHDFYQAYEERYGVKKETAQGNGELNRPLLPYYAHGEYTLEVPTLDPRDREPFLHALGQKKFWFWDDLKRVFAAVCIHSSPDALNRAAFQRIGYAFQTGYAYKSEYGTALRFFDQEIFNGKVVQLSQLDPRLTSLPTFQSALNHKRNKLEYIETRPKVLEPAAQVERKYGISRQEIKAFQKWVNSQCREPYFNGYSLWSQIRDYPLVRKIQGKKWLYTALLRQQAGVSSLVVTGGLVLSRENQTLNLRKICLWLADRYGKKSLEEMTRLFNKQFGTQVPSYKLAEKLRGKGVWEQVITDSLESYLDQLLPE
;
A
#
# COMPACT_ATOMS: atom_id res chain seq x y z
N MET A 1 -24.89 90.21 -24.51
CA MET A 1 -25.74 89.03 -24.22
C MET A 1 -26.66 88.65 -25.39
N ALA A 2 -26.36 89.04 -26.64
CA ALA A 2 -27.30 88.90 -27.77
C ALA A 2 -26.92 87.82 -28.80
N ASP A 3 -25.94 86.96 -28.54
CA ASP A 3 -25.56 85.93 -29.53
C ASP A 3 -24.87 84.69 -28.92
N THR A 4 -25.11 84.39 -27.64
CA THR A 4 -24.47 83.24 -26.99
C THR A 4 -24.95 81.94 -27.65
N PRO A 5 -24.06 81.13 -28.27
CA PRO A 5 -24.46 79.92 -28.97
C PRO A 5 -24.99 78.85 -28.00
N LEU A 6 -26.04 78.13 -28.39
CA LEU A 6 -26.56 77.00 -27.60
C LEU A 6 -25.55 75.87 -27.41
N ALA A 7 -24.49 75.82 -28.23
CA ALA A 7 -23.41 74.84 -28.13
C ALA A 7 -22.64 74.92 -26.79
N VAL A 8 -22.68 76.08 -26.12
CA VAL A 8 -22.02 76.30 -24.83
C VAL A 8 -22.85 75.72 -23.66
N LEU A 9 -24.12 75.36 -23.91
CA LEU A 9 -25.01 74.71 -22.95
C LEU A 9 -25.05 73.20 -23.14
N THR A 10 -25.02 72.44 -22.04
CA THR A 10 -25.08 70.97 -22.07
C THR A 10 -26.53 70.47 -22.19
N PHE A 11 -26.97 70.22 -23.43
CA PHE A 11 -28.22 69.51 -23.72
C PHE A 11 -27.98 68.01 -24.00
N SER A 12 -28.98 67.17 -23.74
CA SER A 12 -29.04 65.81 -24.27
C SER A 12 -29.06 65.82 -25.81
N VAL A 13 -28.59 64.73 -26.42
CA VAL A 13 -28.54 64.59 -27.89
C VAL A 13 -29.93 64.79 -28.52
N ARG A 14 -30.99 64.33 -27.83
CA ARG A 14 -32.37 64.46 -28.28
C ARG A 14 -32.88 65.91 -28.17
N ALA A 15 -32.59 66.61 -27.08
CA ALA A 15 -32.92 68.04 -26.93
C ALA A 15 -32.17 68.90 -27.95
N SER A 16 -30.87 68.64 -28.14
CA SER A 16 -30.04 69.35 -29.13
C SER A 16 -30.54 69.16 -30.56
N HIS A 17 -30.93 67.94 -30.95
CA HIS A 17 -31.53 67.68 -32.26
C HIS A 17 -32.89 68.36 -32.47
N VAL A 18 -33.75 68.40 -31.44
CA VAL A 18 -35.05 69.10 -31.51
C VAL A 18 -34.84 70.59 -31.72
N LEU A 19 -33.96 71.22 -30.93
CA LEU A 19 -33.68 72.66 -31.03
C LEU A 19 -33.00 73.03 -32.36
N LYS A 20 -32.03 72.23 -32.81
CA LYS A 20 -31.37 72.41 -34.12
C LYS A 20 -32.35 72.23 -35.28
N GLY A 21 -33.26 71.24 -35.18
CA GLY A 21 -34.32 71.02 -36.18
C GLY A 21 -35.33 72.17 -36.27
N MET A 22 -35.48 72.97 -35.21
CA MET A 22 -36.30 74.18 -35.19
C MET A 22 -35.54 75.44 -35.66
N GLY A 23 -34.26 75.33 -36.01
CA GLY A 23 -33.41 76.48 -36.36
C GLY A 23 -33.05 77.37 -35.17
N ILE A 24 -33.18 76.87 -33.94
CA ILE A 24 -32.83 77.60 -32.72
C ILE A 24 -31.34 77.35 -32.44
N GLY A 25 -30.52 78.38 -32.60
CA GLY A 25 -29.06 78.34 -32.47
C GLY A 25 -28.49 79.16 -31.31
N THR A 26 -29.24 80.12 -30.78
CA THR A 26 -28.78 81.00 -29.68
C THR A 26 -29.66 80.90 -28.43
N VAL A 27 -29.10 81.28 -27.29
CA VAL A 27 -29.81 81.30 -26.00
C VAL A 27 -31.01 82.26 -26.06
N GLU A 28 -30.88 83.37 -26.77
CA GLU A 28 -31.97 84.33 -26.98
C GLU A 28 -33.13 83.71 -27.78
N GLN A 29 -32.83 83.00 -28.87
CA GLN A 29 -33.83 82.29 -29.66
C GLN A 29 -34.54 81.20 -28.85
N LEU A 30 -33.82 80.54 -27.94
CA LEU A 30 -34.40 79.54 -27.04
C LEU A 30 -35.36 80.17 -26.02
N LEU A 31 -34.98 81.31 -25.43
CA LEU A 31 -35.82 82.03 -24.47
C LEU A 31 -37.05 82.66 -25.14
N ALA A 32 -36.92 83.17 -26.36
CA ALA A 32 -38.00 83.76 -27.14
C ALA A 32 -38.99 82.73 -27.71
N THR A 33 -38.61 81.45 -27.80
CA THR A 33 -39.50 80.41 -28.35
C THR A 33 -40.49 79.91 -27.29
N PRO A 34 -41.82 79.96 -27.54
CA PRO A 34 -42.81 79.44 -26.59
C PRO A 34 -42.68 77.91 -26.41
N SER A 35 -42.77 77.40 -25.17
CA SER A 35 -42.62 75.96 -24.86
C SER A 35 -43.65 75.09 -25.61
N LYS A 36 -44.84 75.65 -25.89
CA LYS A 36 -45.87 75.01 -26.73
C LYS A 36 -45.39 74.72 -28.15
N ARG A 37 -44.52 75.55 -28.73
CA ARG A 37 -43.98 75.36 -30.08
C ARG A 37 -42.92 74.25 -30.13
N ILE A 38 -42.18 74.06 -29.04
CA ILE A 38 -41.19 73.00 -28.88
C ILE A 38 -41.89 71.65 -28.63
N ALA A 39 -42.99 71.66 -27.88
CA ALA A 39 -43.76 70.46 -27.53
C ALA A 39 -44.42 69.73 -28.72
N VAL A 40 -44.69 70.44 -29.81
CA VAL A 40 -45.30 69.87 -31.03
C VAL A 40 -44.26 69.20 -31.94
N GLN A 41 -42.96 69.38 -31.69
CA GLN A 41 -41.92 68.82 -32.53
C GLN A 41 -41.79 67.30 -32.40
N LYS A 42 -41.57 66.64 -33.54
CA LYS A 42 -41.29 65.21 -33.60
C LYS A 42 -40.04 64.92 -32.76
N ASN A 43 -40.16 64.01 -31.78
CA ASN A 43 -39.13 63.62 -30.80
C ASN A 43 -38.94 64.55 -29.56
N ALA A 44 -39.80 65.55 -29.36
CA ALA A 44 -39.86 66.35 -28.13
C ALA A 44 -40.70 65.67 -27.03
N GLY A 45 -40.27 64.49 -26.56
CA GLY A 45 -40.95 63.77 -25.49
C GLY A 45 -40.89 64.51 -24.14
N ARG A 46 -41.74 64.11 -23.18
CA ARG A 46 -41.89 64.75 -21.87
C ARG A 46 -40.56 65.07 -21.16
N LYS A 47 -39.63 64.11 -21.09
CA LYS A 47 -38.30 64.31 -20.48
C LYS A 47 -37.43 65.34 -21.20
N THR A 48 -37.53 65.41 -22.53
CA THR A 48 -36.80 66.39 -23.35
C THR A 48 -37.34 67.80 -23.10
N LEU A 49 -38.65 67.94 -22.94
CA LEU A 49 -39.29 69.23 -22.63
C LEU A 49 -38.97 69.69 -21.20
N GLU A 50 -39.03 68.78 -20.22
CA GLU A 50 -38.63 69.07 -18.84
C GLU A 50 -37.16 69.50 -18.76
N GLU A 51 -36.27 68.87 -19.54
CA GLU A 51 -34.86 69.25 -19.63
C GLU A 51 -34.66 70.65 -20.22
N ILE A 52 -35.32 70.96 -21.34
CA ILE A 52 -35.23 72.27 -21.99
C ILE A 52 -35.79 73.37 -21.08
N GLU A 53 -36.93 73.13 -20.43
CA GLU A 53 -37.57 74.11 -19.56
C GLU A 53 -36.78 74.34 -18.26
N ARG A 54 -36.19 73.29 -17.68
CA ARG A 54 -35.27 73.42 -16.55
C ARG A 54 -34.07 74.29 -16.91
N ILE A 55 -33.44 74.06 -18.07
CA ILE A 55 -32.29 74.87 -18.52
C ILE A 55 -32.70 76.32 -18.76
N ARG A 56 -33.89 76.58 -19.33
CA ARG A 56 -34.42 77.95 -19.46
C ARG A 56 -34.61 78.64 -18.12
N GLN A 57 -35.14 77.92 -17.13
CA GLN A 57 -35.30 78.44 -15.76
C GLN A 57 -33.96 78.69 -15.08
N ASP A 58 -32.97 77.81 -15.27
CA ASP A 58 -31.63 77.98 -14.70
C ASP A 58 -30.89 79.19 -15.34
N ILE A 59 -31.14 79.50 -16.62
CA ILE A 59 -30.65 80.73 -17.27
C ILE A 59 -31.36 81.97 -16.72
N LEU A 60 -32.70 81.96 -16.66
CA LEU A 60 -33.49 83.12 -16.19
C LEU A 60 -33.28 83.43 -14.71
N SER A 61 -32.98 82.41 -13.89
CA SER A 61 -32.69 82.55 -12.46
C SER A 61 -31.23 82.92 -12.15
N GLY A 62 -30.39 83.06 -13.17
CA GLY A 62 -28.97 83.42 -13.01
C GLY A 62 -28.10 82.29 -12.46
N LYS A 63 -28.61 81.04 -12.39
CA LYS A 63 -27.80 79.86 -12.00
C LYS A 63 -26.76 79.47 -13.05
N ILE A 64 -27.00 79.83 -14.31
CA ILE A 64 -26.05 79.65 -15.41
C ILE A 64 -25.48 81.02 -15.77
N ASP A 65 -24.22 81.26 -15.39
CA ASP A 65 -23.48 82.46 -15.77
C ASP A 65 -22.97 82.34 -17.21
N LEU A 66 -23.67 83.03 -18.13
CA LEU A 66 -23.34 83.02 -19.56
C LEU A 66 -22.01 83.74 -19.87
N ALA A 67 -21.59 84.70 -19.04
CA ALA A 67 -20.34 85.45 -19.26
C ALA A 67 -19.10 84.61 -18.89
N ALA A 68 -19.19 83.78 -17.85
CA ALA A 68 -18.13 82.83 -17.48
C ALA A 68 -17.98 81.68 -18.50
N LEU A 69 -19.05 81.33 -19.21
CA LEU A 69 -19.07 80.29 -20.22
C LEU A 69 -18.50 80.75 -21.58
N GLU A 70 -18.66 82.02 -21.95
CA GLU A 70 -17.99 82.62 -23.12
C GLU A 70 -16.46 82.72 -22.92
N GLN A 71 -15.97 82.93 -21.69
CA GLN A 71 -14.53 82.95 -21.39
C GLN A 71 -13.86 81.56 -21.32
N LYS A 72 -14.61 80.49 -21.04
CA LYS A 72 -14.11 79.10 -21.05
C LYS A 72 -13.88 78.52 -22.46
N GLY A 73 -14.32 79.23 -23.51
CA GLY A 73 -14.18 78.81 -24.92
C GLY A 73 -12.81 79.04 -25.56
N ARG A 74 -11.84 79.65 -24.86
CA ARG A 74 -10.43 79.72 -25.29
C ARG A 74 -9.56 78.88 -24.36
N ALA A 75 -9.35 77.62 -24.73
CA ALA A 75 -8.28 76.81 -24.11
C ALA A 75 -6.91 77.39 -24.53
N PRO A 76 -5.92 77.44 -23.61
CA PRO A 76 -4.56 77.87 -23.92
C PRO A 76 -3.93 76.92 -24.95
N GLY A 77 -3.19 77.50 -25.90
CA GLY A 77 -2.49 76.74 -26.94
C GLY A 77 -1.62 75.64 -26.34
N ALA A 78 -1.92 74.39 -26.66
CA ALA A 78 -1.06 73.28 -26.33
C ALA A 78 0.19 73.37 -27.20
N VAL A 79 1.33 73.66 -26.58
CA VAL A 79 2.65 73.51 -27.20
C VAL A 79 2.79 72.06 -27.70
N PRO A 80 3.34 71.82 -28.91
CA PRO A 80 3.57 70.46 -29.41
C PRO A 80 4.43 69.67 -28.42
N ARG A 81 3.93 68.51 -27.95
CA ARG A 81 4.70 67.61 -27.08
C ARG A 81 5.79 66.95 -27.92
N GLN A 82 7.04 67.39 -27.77
CA GLN A 82 8.18 66.71 -28.37
C GLN A 82 8.55 65.49 -27.50
N PHE A 83 8.50 64.29 -28.08
CA PHE A 83 8.92 63.04 -27.44
C PHE A 83 10.33 62.66 -27.90
N SER A 84 11.19 62.17 -27.00
CA SER A 84 12.49 61.62 -27.39
C SER A 84 12.34 60.30 -28.15
N GLN A 85 13.38 59.88 -28.85
CA GLN A 85 13.37 58.62 -29.62
C GLN A 85 13.21 57.38 -28.72
N ASP A 86 13.69 57.44 -27.48
CA ASP A 86 13.47 56.41 -26.46
C ASP A 86 12.02 56.40 -25.95
N GLN A 87 11.42 57.58 -25.77
CA GLN A 87 10.01 57.70 -25.36
C GLN A 87 9.05 57.20 -26.45
N LEU A 88 9.32 57.49 -27.72
CA LEU A 88 8.54 56.95 -28.85
C LEU A 88 8.74 55.44 -28.98
N SER A 89 9.97 54.94 -28.81
CA SER A 89 10.24 53.49 -28.81
C SER A 89 9.49 52.77 -27.69
N GLU A 90 9.34 53.39 -26.51
CA GLU A 90 8.55 52.83 -25.42
C GLU A 90 7.04 52.88 -25.71
N LEU A 91 6.53 54.01 -26.18
CA LEU A 91 5.13 54.17 -26.56
C LEU A 91 4.68 53.18 -27.66
N SER A 92 5.60 52.77 -28.54
CA SER A 92 5.34 51.80 -29.61
C SER A 92 5.05 50.37 -29.12
N ARG A 93 5.38 50.08 -27.86
CA ARG A 93 5.15 48.77 -27.23
C ARG A 93 3.78 48.65 -26.56
N HIS A 94 3.07 49.76 -26.45
CA HIS A 94 1.77 49.84 -25.77
C HIS A 94 0.64 50.00 -26.77
N SER A 95 -0.44 49.24 -26.57
CA SER A 95 -1.61 49.30 -27.44
C SER A 95 -2.55 50.43 -27.02
N ILE A 96 -3.26 51.02 -27.99
CA ILE A 96 -4.35 51.96 -27.71
C ILE A 96 -5.49 51.35 -26.87
N GLY A 97 -5.57 50.02 -26.77
CA GLY A 97 -6.52 49.32 -25.88
C GLY A 97 -6.28 49.61 -24.40
N GLU A 98 -5.05 49.95 -24.01
CA GLU A 98 -4.69 50.26 -22.63
C GLU A 98 -5.30 51.57 -22.12
N LEU A 99 -5.74 52.44 -23.03
CA LEU A 99 -6.39 53.70 -22.69
C LEU A 99 -7.82 53.49 -22.18
N GLY A 100 -8.49 52.38 -22.50
CA GLY A 100 -9.87 52.15 -22.06
C GLY A 100 -10.87 53.17 -22.65
N LEU A 101 -10.60 53.64 -23.86
CA LEU A 101 -11.44 54.59 -24.60
C LEU A 101 -12.84 54.02 -24.85
N SER A 102 -13.84 54.90 -24.89
CA SER A 102 -15.18 54.54 -25.36
C SER A 102 -15.14 54.08 -26.83
N ALA A 103 -16.15 53.29 -27.24
CA ALA A 103 -16.16 52.62 -28.54
C ALA A 103 -15.95 53.59 -29.73
N ARG A 104 -16.41 54.84 -29.62
CA ARG A 104 -16.33 55.81 -30.73
C ARG A 104 -14.89 56.30 -31.02
N PRO A 105 -14.14 56.87 -30.05
CA PRO A 105 -12.73 57.19 -30.26
C PRO A 105 -11.87 55.95 -30.54
N TYR A 106 -12.12 54.84 -29.85
CA TYR A 106 -11.36 53.60 -30.06
C TYR A 106 -11.46 53.07 -31.49
N HIS A 107 -12.68 52.93 -32.01
CA HIS A 107 -12.90 52.44 -33.38
C HIS A 107 -12.39 53.41 -34.44
N ALA A 108 -12.40 54.72 -34.16
CA ALA A 108 -11.89 55.73 -35.09
C ALA A 108 -10.37 55.69 -35.26
N LEU A 109 -9.63 55.34 -34.18
CA LEU A 109 -8.19 55.10 -34.21
C LEU A 109 -7.87 53.77 -34.93
N ILE A 110 -8.58 52.69 -34.58
CA ILE A 110 -8.41 51.37 -35.21
C ILE A 110 -8.69 51.42 -36.72
N HIS A 111 -9.74 52.11 -37.17
CA HIS A 111 -10.07 52.25 -38.60
C HIS A 111 -8.98 52.99 -39.39
N ARG A 112 -8.09 53.71 -38.72
CA ARG A 112 -6.95 54.42 -39.31
C ARG A 112 -5.62 53.70 -39.07
N GLU A 113 -5.68 52.45 -38.62
CA GLU A 113 -4.52 51.59 -38.33
C GLU A 113 -3.59 52.15 -37.24
N LEU A 114 -4.10 53.06 -36.39
CA LEU A 114 -3.39 53.60 -35.24
C LEU A 114 -3.60 52.66 -34.05
N VAL A 115 -2.69 51.70 -33.89
CA VAL A 115 -2.84 50.57 -32.95
C VAL A 115 -1.96 50.69 -31.71
N THR A 116 -0.92 51.53 -31.76
CA THR A 116 0.05 51.74 -30.67
C THR A 116 0.08 53.18 -30.18
N LEU A 117 0.54 53.40 -28.95
CA LEU A 117 0.48 54.71 -28.30
C LEU A 117 1.45 55.73 -28.89
N ASP A 118 2.55 55.31 -29.52
CA ASP A 118 3.50 56.20 -30.22
C ASP A 118 2.82 56.86 -31.42
N GLN A 119 2.07 56.07 -32.19
CA GLN A 119 1.33 56.51 -33.36
C GLN A 119 0.26 57.53 -33.00
N VAL A 120 -0.31 57.44 -31.79
CA VAL A 120 -1.34 58.37 -31.31
C VAL A 120 -0.74 59.58 -30.59
N ALA A 121 0.38 59.40 -29.89
CA ALA A 121 1.02 60.46 -29.11
C ALA A 121 1.60 61.59 -29.97
N VAL A 122 2.01 61.30 -31.20
CA VAL A 122 2.57 62.28 -32.15
C VAL A 122 1.51 63.08 -32.92
N LEU A 123 0.23 62.73 -32.80
CA LEU A 123 -0.84 63.38 -33.56
C LEU A 123 -1.19 64.75 -32.98
N THR A 124 -1.40 65.71 -33.87
CA THR A 124 -1.83 67.06 -33.51
C THR A 124 -3.36 67.17 -33.45
N VAL A 125 -3.85 68.13 -32.66
CA VAL A 125 -5.29 68.42 -32.54
C VAL A 125 -5.87 68.78 -33.91
N GLU A 126 -5.13 69.55 -34.69
CA GLU A 126 -5.52 70.02 -36.03
C GLU A 126 -5.65 68.88 -37.05
N GLU A 127 -4.84 67.82 -36.92
CA GLU A 127 -4.96 66.62 -37.74
C GLU A 127 -6.20 65.79 -37.36
N MET A 128 -6.48 65.68 -36.06
CA MET A 128 -7.59 64.89 -35.54
C MET A 128 -8.96 65.56 -35.76
N GLU A 129 -9.04 66.89 -35.79
CA GLU A 129 -10.27 67.64 -36.08
C GLU A 129 -10.77 67.48 -37.52
N LYS A 130 -9.87 67.14 -38.45
CA LYS A 130 -10.22 66.88 -39.86
C LYS A 130 -10.84 65.49 -40.08
N TRP A 131 -10.89 64.64 -39.05
CA TRP A 131 -11.35 63.26 -39.18
C TRP A 131 -12.88 63.16 -39.21
N THR A 132 -13.40 62.54 -40.28
CA THR A 132 -14.82 62.17 -40.38
C THR A 132 -15.21 61.19 -39.26
N GLY A 133 -16.22 61.56 -38.47
CA GLY A 133 -16.77 60.73 -37.37
C GLY A 133 -16.15 60.96 -35.99
N PHE A 134 -15.07 61.73 -35.89
CA PHE A 134 -14.34 62.04 -34.65
C PHE A 134 -14.83 63.39 -34.07
N GLY A 135 -15.77 63.35 -33.13
CA GLY A 135 -16.37 64.56 -32.57
C GLY A 135 -15.56 65.16 -31.42
N HIS A 136 -15.80 66.44 -31.10
CA HIS A 136 -15.10 67.17 -30.03
C HIS A 136 -15.04 66.42 -28.68
N LYS A 137 -16.12 65.72 -28.29
CA LYS A 137 -16.13 64.89 -27.07
C LYS A 137 -15.14 63.71 -27.11
N SER A 138 -14.97 63.08 -28.26
CA SER A 138 -14.02 61.97 -28.47
C SER A 138 -12.57 62.46 -28.45
N LEU A 139 -12.32 63.68 -28.95
CA LEU A 139 -11.02 64.33 -28.91
C LEU A 139 -10.62 64.69 -27.46
N VAL A 140 -11.53 65.29 -26.70
CA VAL A 140 -11.31 65.60 -25.28
C VAL A 140 -11.10 64.33 -24.45
N GLU A 141 -11.90 63.28 -24.69
CA GLU A 141 -11.74 61.98 -24.04
C GLU A 141 -10.35 61.38 -24.32
N LEU A 142 -9.94 61.34 -25.60
CA LEU A 142 -8.64 60.84 -25.99
C LEU A 142 -7.50 61.61 -25.34
N GLN A 143 -7.52 62.95 -25.40
CA GLN A 143 -6.47 63.79 -24.80
C GLN A 143 -6.39 63.64 -23.28
N THR A 144 -7.54 63.51 -22.61
CA THR A 144 -7.60 63.37 -21.15
C THR A 144 -7.04 62.02 -20.72
N VAL A 145 -7.50 60.95 -21.36
CA VAL A 145 -7.10 59.58 -21.02
C VAL A 145 -5.65 59.32 -21.41
N LEU A 146 -5.22 59.78 -22.59
CA LEU A 146 -3.82 59.73 -23.01
C LEU A 146 -2.94 60.57 -22.08
N GLY A 147 -3.38 61.77 -21.69
CA GLY A 147 -2.67 62.61 -20.72
C GLY A 147 -2.51 61.94 -19.34
N GLN A 148 -3.56 61.29 -18.84
CA GLN A 148 -3.52 60.53 -17.60
C GLN A 148 -2.62 59.29 -17.71
N TRP A 149 -2.68 58.59 -18.84
CA TRP A 149 -1.83 57.44 -19.10
C TRP A 149 -0.36 57.86 -19.18
N LEU A 150 -0.07 58.95 -19.90
CA LEU A 150 1.28 59.51 -19.97
C LEU A 150 1.77 59.93 -18.59
N ALA A 151 1.01 60.73 -17.83
CA ALA A 151 1.42 61.16 -16.49
C ALA A 151 1.64 59.99 -15.50
N LYS A 152 0.99 58.85 -15.73
CA LYS A 152 1.11 57.65 -14.90
C LYS A 152 2.28 56.75 -15.30
N ASN A 153 2.69 56.77 -16.58
CA ASN A 153 3.63 55.80 -17.15
C ASN A 153 4.91 56.44 -17.73
N LEU A 154 4.92 57.75 -18.01
CA LEU A 154 6.02 58.53 -18.59
C LEU A 154 6.16 59.88 -17.87
N VAL A 155 7.38 60.27 -17.50
CA VAL A 155 7.65 61.59 -16.92
C VAL A 155 7.54 62.67 -18.02
N PRO A 156 6.80 63.78 -17.84
CA PRO A 156 6.73 64.86 -18.82
C PRO A 156 8.10 65.53 -19.02
N ALA A 157 8.48 65.80 -20.27
CA ALA A 157 9.72 66.51 -20.61
C ALA A 157 9.82 67.91 -19.96
N ALA A 158 8.70 68.54 -19.56
CA ALA A 158 8.69 69.81 -18.85
C ALA A 158 9.15 69.73 -17.38
N ALA A 159 9.31 68.52 -16.81
CA ALA A 159 9.92 68.34 -15.49
C ALA A 159 11.46 68.22 -15.55
N ALA A 160 12.06 68.38 -16.73
CA ALA A 160 13.52 68.42 -16.88
C ALA A 160 14.10 69.84 -16.74
N GLU A 161 13.29 70.90 -16.69
CA GLU A 161 13.79 72.28 -16.66
C GLU A 161 13.15 73.22 -15.60
N GLU A 162 12.21 72.76 -14.77
CA GLU A 162 11.85 73.50 -13.54
C GLU A 162 12.27 72.70 -12.31
N GLU A 163 13.34 73.20 -11.67
CA GLU A 163 13.81 72.83 -10.34
C GLU A 163 12.62 72.79 -9.36
N LEU A 164 12.14 71.60 -9.04
CA LEU A 164 11.37 71.36 -7.82
C LEU A 164 12.31 71.59 -6.63
N PRO A 165 11.99 72.51 -5.70
CA PRO A 165 12.86 72.81 -4.59
C PRO A 165 12.83 71.64 -3.59
N GLY A 166 13.90 70.86 -3.52
CA GLY A 166 14.18 69.98 -2.36
C GLY A 166 14.61 68.53 -2.61
N GLU A 167 14.99 68.11 -3.82
CA GLU A 167 15.61 66.78 -4.02
C GLU A 167 17.11 66.92 -4.28
N GLY A 168 17.94 66.43 -3.36
CA GLY A 168 19.39 66.35 -3.55
C GLY A 168 19.74 65.54 -4.80
N GLU A 169 20.79 65.97 -5.50
CA GLU A 169 21.30 65.34 -6.73
C GLU A 169 21.34 63.81 -6.61
N ILE A 170 20.44 63.11 -7.33
CA ILE A 170 20.48 61.65 -7.42
C ILE A 170 21.79 61.30 -8.13
N SER A 171 22.70 60.61 -7.43
CA SER A 171 23.99 60.22 -8.01
C SER A 171 23.80 59.35 -9.25
N GLU A 172 24.67 59.52 -10.25
CA GLU A 172 24.72 58.71 -11.48
C GLU A 172 24.71 57.20 -11.14
N ALA A 173 25.44 56.81 -10.09
CA ALA A 173 25.51 55.44 -9.58
C ALA A 173 24.15 54.90 -9.08
N CYS A 174 23.38 55.73 -8.35
CA CYS A 174 22.04 55.35 -7.88
C CYS A 174 21.08 55.15 -9.06
N ARG A 175 21.15 56.04 -10.06
CA ARG A 175 20.34 55.94 -11.28
C ARG A 175 20.65 54.68 -12.08
N SER A 176 21.93 54.41 -12.37
CA SER A 176 22.34 53.22 -13.14
C SER A 176 21.94 51.92 -12.43
N TYR A 177 22.05 51.88 -11.10
CA TYR A 177 21.67 50.70 -10.32
C TYR A 177 20.18 50.35 -10.45
N PHE A 178 19.28 51.30 -10.20
CA PHE A 178 17.83 51.04 -10.32
C PHE A 178 17.40 50.77 -11.76
N GLN A 179 18.12 51.29 -12.77
CA GLN A 179 17.92 50.95 -14.17
C GLN A 179 18.28 49.50 -14.47
N ASN A 180 19.43 49.01 -14.00
CA ASN A 180 19.83 47.61 -14.14
C ASN A 180 18.85 46.68 -13.39
N LEU A 181 18.42 47.08 -12.19
CA LEU A 181 17.45 46.33 -11.41
C LEU A 181 16.09 46.21 -12.12
N ALA A 182 15.62 47.29 -12.75
CA ALA A 182 14.43 47.27 -13.58
C ALA A 182 14.56 46.31 -14.78
N GLN A 183 15.74 46.24 -15.40
CA GLN A 183 16.02 45.29 -16.49
C GLN A 183 16.00 43.84 -15.99
N ASN A 184 16.59 43.56 -14.83
CA ASN A 184 16.64 42.23 -14.23
C ASN A 184 15.25 41.72 -13.81
N LEU A 185 14.33 42.61 -13.41
CA LEU A 185 12.96 42.28 -13.03
C LEU A 185 11.98 42.20 -14.21
N ARG A 186 12.43 42.61 -15.41
CA ARG A 186 11.61 42.66 -16.63
C ARG A 186 10.89 41.34 -16.97
N PRO A 187 11.49 40.15 -16.80
CA PRO A 187 10.78 38.90 -17.09
C PRO A 187 9.60 38.61 -16.14
N LEU A 188 9.60 39.21 -14.93
CA LEU A 188 8.49 39.12 -13.97
C LEU A 188 7.40 40.15 -14.27
N GLN A 189 7.79 41.41 -14.36
CA GLN A 189 6.95 42.53 -14.82
C GLN A 189 7.82 43.73 -15.17
N TRP A 190 7.31 44.56 -16.08
CA TRP A 190 7.88 45.88 -16.32
C TRP A 190 7.58 46.80 -15.12
N VAL A 191 8.61 47.45 -14.58
CA VAL A 191 8.52 48.50 -13.55
C VAL A 191 9.57 49.55 -13.88
N SER A 192 9.22 50.84 -13.85
CA SER A 192 10.21 51.88 -14.13
C SER A 192 11.21 51.98 -12.97
N TRP A 193 12.46 52.35 -13.27
CA TRP A 193 13.50 52.52 -12.25
C TRP A 193 13.12 53.58 -11.21
N HIS A 194 12.34 54.60 -11.59
CA HIS A 194 11.76 55.59 -10.67
C HIS A 194 10.76 54.97 -9.70
N GLN A 195 9.86 54.11 -10.18
CA GLN A 195 8.90 53.41 -9.32
C GLN A 195 9.59 52.45 -8.35
N LEU A 196 10.68 51.80 -8.78
CA LEU A 196 11.50 50.96 -7.91
C LEU A 196 12.25 51.79 -6.85
N LYS A 197 12.82 52.94 -7.23
CA LYS A 197 13.46 53.87 -6.29
C LYS A 197 12.46 54.41 -5.27
N GLU A 198 11.31 54.91 -5.72
CA GLU A 198 10.29 55.46 -4.81
C GLU A 198 9.75 54.39 -3.85
N ALA A 199 9.58 53.16 -4.34
CA ALA A 199 9.20 52.03 -3.49
C ALA A 199 10.31 51.64 -2.50
N ALA A 200 11.59 51.70 -2.91
CA ALA A 200 12.73 51.50 -2.04
C ALA A 200 12.86 52.61 -0.98
N ASP A 201 12.62 53.87 -1.35
CA ASP A 201 12.65 55.02 -0.45
C ASP A 201 11.57 54.86 0.63
N LYS A 202 10.33 54.53 0.23
CA LYS A 202 9.21 54.26 1.15
C LYS A 202 9.47 53.06 2.07
N ALA A 203 10.29 52.10 1.62
CA ALA A 203 10.67 50.93 2.39
C ALA A 203 11.94 51.14 3.23
N GLY A 204 12.62 52.30 3.13
CA GLY A 204 13.89 52.57 3.78
C GLY A 204 15.05 51.70 3.27
N LEU A 205 14.97 51.23 2.03
CA LEU A 205 15.92 50.28 1.43
C LEU A 205 16.94 50.95 0.50
N THR A 206 16.75 52.21 0.12
CA THR A 206 17.53 52.88 -0.94
C THR A 206 19.03 52.90 -0.67
N GLU A 207 19.46 53.35 0.51
CA GLU A 207 20.89 53.40 0.87
C GLU A 207 21.53 52.01 0.89
N ALA A 208 20.83 51.02 1.43
CA ALA A 208 21.31 49.64 1.46
C ALA A 208 21.43 49.07 0.04
N LEU A 209 20.40 49.24 -0.80
CA LEU A 209 20.40 48.73 -2.17
C LEU A 209 21.53 49.35 -3.02
N VAL A 210 21.77 50.65 -2.87
CA VAL A 210 22.87 51.34 -3.57
C VAL A 210 24.24 50.90 -3.07
N TYR A 211 24.40 50.68 -1.75
CA TYR A 211 25.66 50.24 -1.14
C TYR A 211 26.11 48.85 -1.61
N TYR A 212 25.18 47.90 -1.74
CA TYR A 212 25.51 46.51 -2.13
C TYR A 212 25.66 46.31 -3.65
N GLY A 213 25.15 47.22 -4.47
CA GLY A 213 25.18 47.10 -5.94
C GLY A 213 24.59 45.76 -6.42
N ASP A 214 25.21 45.12 -7.41
CA ASP A 214 24.73 43.85 -7.98
C ASP A 214 24.84 42.65 -7.02
N GLN A 215 25.54 42.78 -5.88
CA GLN A 215 25.77 41.71 -4.91
C GLN A 215 24.85 41.83 -3.69
N LEU A 216 23.54 41.98 -3.94
CA LEU A 216 22.55 42.10 -2.87
C LEU A 216 22.54 40.86 -1.95
N PRO A 217 22.66 41.02 -0.63
CA PRO A 217 22.43 39.95 0.33
C PRO A 217 21.03 39.35 0.16
N ARG A 218 20.89 38.02 0.37
CA ARG A 218 19.61 37.30 0.19
C ARG A 218 18.42 37.99 0.87
N GLN A 219 18.62 38.48 2.10
CA GLN A 219 17.56 39.15 2.84
C GLN A 219 17.07 40.43 2.15
N LEU A 220 17.98 41.25 1.60
CA LEU A 220 17.63 42.47 0.87
C LEU A 220 16.97 42.16 -0.49
N GLN A 221 17.39 41.08 -1.16
CA GLN A 221 16.69 40.59 -2.36
C GLN A 221 15.24 40.21 -2.03
N MET A 222 15.02 39.52 -0.91
CA MET A 222 13.67 39.17 -0.47
C MET A 222 12.82 40.38 -0.13
N ASP A 223 13.41 41.39 0.52
CA ASP A 223 12.71 42.61 0.93
C ASP A 223 12.35 43.47 -0.29
N LEU A 224 13.24 43.55 -1.29
CA LEU A 224 12.97 44.13 -2.60
C LEU A 224 11.82 43.42 -3.31
N LEU A 225 11.89 42.09 -3.46
CA LEU A 225 10.86 41.30 -4.13
C LEU A 225 9.52 41.33 -3.39
N SER A 226 9.55 41.64 -2.09
CA SER A 226 8.36 41.78 -1.25
C SER A 226 7.64 43.13 -1.40
N MET A 227 8.17 44.05 -2.21
CA MET A 227 7.56 45.36 -2.42
C MET A 227 6.12 45.25 -2.99
N PRO A 228 5.18 46.11 -2.57
CA PRO A 228 3.80 46.09 -3.05
C PRO A 228 3.64 46.15 -4.57
N VAL A 229 4.53 46.88 -5.25
CA VAL A 229 4.52 47.05 -6.71
C VAL A 229 4.69 45.72 -7.45
N LEU A 230 5.40 44.73 -6.88
CA LEU A 230 5.70 43.43 -7.48
C LEU A 230 4.63 42.35 -7.19
N ALA A 231 3.67 42.62 -6.30
CA ALA A 231 2.69 41.62 -5.87
C ALA A 231 1.83 41.05 -7.02
N PRO A 232 1.35 41.84 -8.01
CA PRO A 232 0.60 41.29 -9.14
C PRO A 232 1.42 40.31 -10.00
N ALA A 233 2.68 40.62 -10.29
CA ALA A 233 3.57 39.71 -11.02
C ALA A 233 3.82 38.41 -10.27
N LEU A 234 4.12 38.49 -8.97
CA LEU A 234 4.36 37.28 -8.17
C LEU A 234 3.13 36.36 -8.15
N ARG A 235 1.92 36.93 -8.11
CA ARG A 235 0.68 36.15 -8.22
C ARG A 235 0.52 35.53 -9.61
N LYS A 236 0.78 36.30 -10.67
CA LYS A 236 0.72 35.80 -12.05
C LYS A 236 1.70 34.64 -12.25
N LEU A 237 2.94 34.79 -11.76
CA LEU A 237 3.95 33.74 -11.79
C LEU A 237 3.48 32.50 -11.04
N PHE A 238 2.94 32.65 -9.82
CA PHE A 238 2.41 31.51 -9.07
C PHE A 238 1.36 30.73 -9.85
N PHE A 239 0.42 31.41 -10.51
CA PHE A 239 -0.62 30.74 -11.32
C PHE A 239 -0.09 30.18 -12.66
N GLN A 240 1.03 30.68 -13.18
CA GLN A 240 1.70 30.03 -14.32
C GLN A 240 2.31 28.68 -13.92
N LEU A 241 2.93 28.64 -12.73
CA LEU A 241 3.56 27.42 -12.20
C LEU A 241 2.54 26.43 -11.63
N ALA A 242 1.48 26.93 -11.00
CA ALA A 242 0.40 26.15 -10.40
C ALA A 242 -0.97 26.65 -10.88
N PRO A 243 -1.42 26.26 -12.09
CA PRO A 243 -2.68 26.74 -12.69
C PRO A 243 -3.91 26.53 -11.80
N GLU A 244 -3.96 25.41 -11.08
CA GLU A 244 -5.06 25.07 -10.15
C GLU A 244 -4.96 25.81 -8.80
N GLY A 245 -3.88 26.56 -8.60
CA GLY A 245 -3.57 27.23 -7.35
C GLY A 245 -3.00 26.31 -6.26
N ILE A 246 -2.63 25.05 -6.57
CA ILE A 246 -1.94 24.14 -5.64
C ILE A 246 -0.96 23.24 -6.40
N LEU A 247 0.23 23.02 -5.83
CA LEU A 247 1.29 22.16 -6.40
C LEU A 247 2.12 21.53 -5.27
N LYS A 248 2.80 20.40 -5.51
CA LYS A 248 3.75 19.86 -4.53
C LYS A 248 4.90 20.83 -4.32
N THR A 249 5.36 20.98 -3.09
CA THR A 249 6.42 21.93 -2.73
C THR A 249 7.72 21.68 -3.50
N GLU A 250 8.10 20.41 -3.67
CA GLU A 250 9.33 20.06 -4.41
C GLU A 250 9.19 20.28 -5.92
N GLU A 251 8.00 20.05 -6.48
CA GLU A 251 7.71 20.37 -7.88
C GLU A 251 7.78 21.88 -8.10
N LEU A 252 7.15 22.68 -7.23
CA LEU A 252 7.20 24.14 -7.33
C LEU A 252 8.63 24.70 -7.22
N LYS A 253 9.44 24.19 -6.29
CA LYS A 253 10.86 24.59 -6.18
C LYS A 253 11.64 24.26 -7.44
N LYS A 254 11.45 23.04 -7.98
CA LYS A 254 12.11 22.61 -9.21
C LYS A 254 11.74 23.50 -10.40
N GLU A 255 10.45 23.84 -10.54
CA GLU A 255 9.99 24.75 -11.60
C GLU A 255 10.57 26.15 -11.41
N LEU A 256 10.66 26.65 -10.17
CA LEU A 256 11.29 27.94 -9.86
C LEU A 256 12.78 27.96 -10.20
N ASP A 257 13.51 26.88 -9.93
CA ASP A 257 14.94 26.75 -10.26
C ASP A 257 15.20 26.64 -11.77
N GLN A 258 14.19 26.27 -12.55
CA GLN A 258 14.25 26.18 -14.02
C GLN A 258 13.90 27.50 -14.72
N LEU A 259 13.42 28.50 -13.98
CA LEU A 259 13.15 29.81 -14.55
C LEU A 259 14.46 30.51 -14.94
N ASP A 260 14.53 31.01 -16.17
CA ASP A 260 15.63 31.86 -16.64
C ASP A 260 15.49 33.28 -16.04
N LEU A 261 15.65 33.37 -14.73
CA LEU A 261 15.58 34.60 -13.94
C LEU A 261 16.90 34.85 -13.24
N PRO A 262 17.33 36.12 -13.10
CA PRO A 262 18.52 36.49 -12.33
C PRO A 262 18.30 36.38 -10.80
N ILE A 263 17.33 35.57 -10.36
CA ILE A 263 16.93 35.40 -8.96
C ILE A 263 16.87 33.90 -8.66
N ALA A 264 17.51 33.48 -7.57
CA ALA A 264 17.47 32.08 -7.16
C ALA A 264 16.03 31.60 -6.84
N GLY A 265 15.67 30.39 -7.28
CA GLY A 265 14.33 29.84 -7.09
C GLY A 265 13.92 29.72 -5.61
N ASP A 266 14.87 29.44 -4.72
CA ASP A 266 14.63 29.38 -3.27
C ASP A 266 14.23 30.74 -2.66
N VAL A 267 14.78 31.84 -3.18
CA VAL A 267 14.44 33.22 -2.78
C VAL A 267 13.00 33.52 -3.20
N LEU A 268 12.63 33.20 -4.44
CA LEU A 268 11.26 33.37 -4.95
C LEU A 268 10.25 32.55 -4.15
N PHE A 269 10.58 31.29 -3.82
CA PHE A 269 9.73 30.44 -3.01
C PHE A 269 9.45 31.05 -1.62
N GLN A 270 10.48 31.59 -0.95
CA GLN A 270 10.30 32.23 0.34
C GLN A 270 9.50 33.55 0.24
N VAL A 271 9.70 34.33 -0.83
CA VAL A 271 8.92 35.55 -1.09
C VAL A 271 7.44 35.22 -1.28
N PHE A 272 7.10 34.13 -1.98
CA PHE A 272 5.71 33.68 -2.11
C PHE A 272 5.04 33.46 -0.76
N LEU A 273 5.76 32.85 0.20
CA LEU A 273 5.25 32.62 1.55
C LEU A 273 5.14 33.92 2.35
N ARG A 274 6.18 34.78 2.35
CA ARG A 274 6.17 36.06 3.08
C ARG A 274 5.06 36.99 2.64
N ARG A 275 4.74 37.02 1.33
CA ARG A 275 3.70 37.89 0.76
C ARG A 275 2.31 37.28 0.75
N HIS A 276 2.13 36.10 1.35
CA HIS A 276 0.88 35.33 1.27
C HIS A 276 0.38 35.17 -0.17
N VAL A 277 1.31 35.05 -1.12
CA VAL A 277 1.02 34.62 -2.50
C VAL A 277 0.84 33.11 -2.52
N GLY A 278 1.64 32.39 -1.73
CA GLY A 278 1.49 30.98 -1.41
C GLY A 278 1.38 30.74 0.09
N ALA A 279 0.82 29.60 0.48
CA ALA A 279 0.81 29.06 1.83
C ALA A 279 1.09 27.55 1.78
N LEU A 280 1.53 26.97 2.90
CA LEU A 280 1.87 25.55 2.98
C LEU A 280 0.70 24.73 3.52
N LEU A 281 0.49 23.56 2.90
CA LEU A 281 -0.44 22.52 3.34
C LEU A 281 0.28 21.18 3.25
N GLY A 282 0.86 20.72 4.36
CA GLY A 282 1.68 19.51 4.37
C GLY A 282 2.90 19.66 3.44
N ASN A 283 2.97 18.82 2.41
CA ASN A 283 4.02 18.85 1.37
C ASN A 283 3.60 19.59 0.08
N ALA A 284 2.52 20.35 0.12
CA ALA A 284 2.04 21.17 -0.99
C ALA A 284 2.08 22.66 -0.67
N CYS A 285 2.27 23.48 -1.70
CA CYS A 285 2.11 24.92 -1.66
C CYS A 285 0.85 25.31 -2.42
N TYR A 286 0.02 26.17 -1.85
CA TYR A 286 -1.26 26.58 -2.43
C TYR A 286 -1.48 28.10 -2.34
N PHE A 287 -2.31 28.64 -3.23
CA PHE A 287 -2.69 30.05 -3.25
C PHE A 287 -3.73 30.32 -2.14
N PRO A 288 -3.51 31.27 -1.21
CA PRO A 288 -4.45 31.52 -0.13
C PRO A 288 -5.84 31.97 -0.65
N ARG A 289 -6.86 31.13 -0.44
CA ARG A 289 -8.28 31.43 -0.72
C ARG A 289 -9.06 31.66 0.57
N PRO A 290 -10.13 32.47 0.55
CA PRO A 290 -11.02 32.57 1.70
C PRO A 290 -11.69 31.22 2.00
N ASN A 291 -11.74 30.84 3.27
CA ASN A 291 -12.51 29.70 3.73
C ASN A 291 -14.02 30.00 3.68
N LEU A 292 -14.84 29.00 3.38
CA LEU A 292 -16.31 29.09 3.32
C LEU A 292 -16.93 29.80 4.52
N SER A 293 -16.52 29.45 5.73
CA SER A 293 -17.06 30.07 6.96
C SER A 293 -16.77 31.57 7.01
N ARG A 294 -15.58 31.99 6.60
CA ARG A 294 -15.16 33.40 6.56
C ARG A 294 -15.88 34.14 5.44
N TYR A 295 -16.02 33.52 4.27
CA TYR A 295 -16.72 34.09 3.13
C TYR A 295 -18.20 34.33 3.44
N LEU A 296 -18.90 33.32 3.96
CA LEU A 296 -20.31 33.43 4.36
C LEU A 296 -20.53 34.49 5.43
N ARG A 297 -19.58 34.69 6.36
CA ARG A 297 -19.66 35.73 7.39
C ARG A 297 -19.52 37.13 6.79
N ARG A 298 -18.55 37.32 5.88
CA ARG A 298 -18.26 38.63 5.26
C ARG A 298 -19.39 39.10 4.35
N HIS A 299 -19.97 38.18 3.59
CA HIS A 299 -20.99 38.50 2.58
C HIS A 299 -22.43 38.28 3.07
N ALA A 300 -22.67 37.94 4.34
CA ALA A 300 -24.00 37.57 4.84
C ALA A 300 -25.12 38.59 4.53
N LYS A 301 -24.79 39.88 4.47
CA LYS A 301 -25.75 40.97 4.22
C LYS A 301 -26.15 41.12 2.74
N GLU A 302 -25.40 40.51 1.83
CA GLU A 302 -25.61 40.63 0.38
C GLU A 302 -26.63 39.61 -0.16
N TRP A 303 -27.09 38.69 0.69
CA TRP A 303 -27.97 37.58 0.30
C TRP A 303 -29.28 37.62 1.07
N ASP A 304 -30.33 37.09 0.43
CA ASP A 304 -31.62 36.88 1.08
C ASP A 304 -31.47 36.00 2.32
N ALA A 305 -31.98 36.47 3.46
CA ALA A 305 -31.80 35.83 4.77
C ALA A 305 -32.41 34.42 4.83
N ARG A 306 -33.51 34.17 4.10
CA ARG A 306 -34.16 32.86 4.03
C ARG A 306 -33.31 31.90 3.21
N VAL A 307 -32.80 32.33 2.07
CA VAL A 307 -31.91 31.54 1.21
C VAL A 307 -30.60 31.19 1.92
N LEU A 308 -29.98 32.16 2.62
CA LEU A 308 -28.76 31.95 3.39
C LEU A 308 -28.98 30.94 4.54
N SER A 309 -30.15 30.99 5.19
CA SER A 309 -30.50 30.05 6.27
C SER A 309 -30.67 28.62 5.75
N MET A 310 -31.30 28.43 4.59
CA MET A 310 -31.38 27.12 3.92
C MET A 310 -29.99 26.56 3.60
N LEU A 311 -29.08 27.39 3.07
CA LEU A 311 -27.71 26.97 2.78
C LEU A 311 -26.96 26.57 4.06
N ARG A 312 -27.05 27.36 5.14
CA ARG A 312 -26.37 27.05 6.42
C ARG A 312 -26.81 25.72 7.00
N LEU A 313 -28.12 25.43 7.01
CA LEU A 313 -28.63 24.14 7.48
C LEU A 313 -28.13 23.00 6.60
N ARG A 314 -28.13 23.17 5.28
CA ARG A 314 -27.60 22.16 4.35
C ARG A 314 -26.12 21.88 4.61
N LEU A 315 -25.31 22.92 4.82
CA LEU A 315 -23.88 22.82 5.15
C LEU A 315 -23.61 22.18 6.53
N GLN A 316 -24.56 22.29 7.47
CA GLN A 316 -24.50 21.60 8.76
C GLN A 316 -24.84 20.10 8.65
N GLY A 317 -25.32 19.64 7.49
CA GLY A 317 -25.66 18.24 7.22
C GLY A 317 -27.15 17.92 7.27
N GLU A 318 -28.03 18.93 7.42
CA GLU A 318 -29.47 18.72 7.36
C GLU A 318 -29.91 18.20 5.98
N THR A 319 -30.88 17.29 5.99
CA THR A 319 -31.38 16.70 4.73
C THR A 319 -32.22 17.72 3.96
N LEU A 320 -32.24 17.60 2.63
CA LEU A 320 -33.07 18.45 1.77
C LEU A 320 -34.56 18.38 2.15
N GLN A 321 -35.03 17.23 2.64
CA GLN A 321 -36.41 17.05 3.08
C GLN A 321 -36.69 17.79 4.39
N ALA A 322 -35.81 17.70 5.39
CA ALA A 322 -35.96 18.41 6.66
C ALA A 322 -35.97 19.93 6.47
N ILE A 323 -35.06 20.44 5.62
CA ILE A 323 -35.03 21.86 5.23
C ILE A 323 -36.32 22.23 4.48
N GLY A 324 -36.77 21.38 3.55
CA GLY A 324 -38.02 21.62 2.81
C GLY A 324 -39.23 21.78 3.74
N ASN A 325 -39.37 20.87 4.70
CA ASN A 325 -40.42 20.92 5.71
C ASN A 325 -40.33 22.20 6.56
N ARG A 326 -39.13 22.59 7.01
CA ARG A 326 -38.91 23.77 7.86
C ARG A 326 -39.25 25.10 7.18
N PHE A 327 -39.06 25.19 5.87
CA PHE A 327 -39.30 26.42 5.09
C PHE A 327 -40.52 26.32 4.17
N SER A 328 -41.33 25.28 4.30
CA SER A 328 -42.52 25.00 3.48
C SER A 328 -42.25 25.05 1.98
N VAL A 329 -41.20 24.35 1.53
CA VAL A 329 -40.83 24.21 0.11
C VAL A 329 -40.47 22.76 -0.22
N SER A 330 -40.56 22.36 -1.49
CA SER A 330 -40.22 20.98 -1.89
C SER A 330 -38.72 20.68 -1.71
N ARG A 331 -38.38 19.40 -1.48
CA ARG A 331 -37.00 18.90 -1.44
C ARG A 331 -36.18 19.36 -2.66
N GLU A 332 -36.77 19.26 -3.84
CA GLU A 332 -36.12 19.67 -5.09
C GLU A 332 -35.90 21.18 -5.15
N ARG A 333 -36.82 21.97 -4.62
CA ARG A 333 -36.65 23.43 -4.54
C ARG A 333 -35.47 23.81 -3.64
N VAL A 334 -35.29 23.14 -2.50
CA VAL A 334 -34.11 23.35 -1.63
C VAL A 334 -32.82 23.01 -2.37
N ARG A 335 -32.79 21.89 -3.10
CA ARG A 335 -31.62 21.46 -3.89
C ARG A 335 -31.23 22.52 -4.91
N GLN A 336 -32.21 23.03 -5.67
CA GLN A 336 -31.99 24.07 -6.68
C GLN A 336 -31.46 25.36 -6.07
N ILE A 337 -32.04 25.83 -4.96
CA ILE A 337 -31.62 27.07 -4.29
C ILE A 337 -30.17 26.94 -3.80
N THR A 338 -29.88 25.89 -3.04
CA THR A 338 -28.57 25.68 -2.42
C THR A 338 -27.48 25.43 -3.45
N SER A 339 -27.74 24.63 -4.49
CA SER A 339 -26.78 24.38 -5.59
C SER A 339 -26.52 25.64 -6.41
N LYS A 340 -27.57 26.39 -6.75
CA LYS A 340 -27.44 27.67 -7.50
C LYS A 340 -26.62 28.69 -6.72
N MET A 341 -26.77 28.71 -5.39
CA MET A 341 -26.00 29.59 -4.53
C MET A 341 -24.54 29.16 -4.43
N ALA A 342 -24.26 27.87 -4.18
CA ALA A 342 -22.90 27.34 -4.08
C ALA A 342 -22.09 27.55 -5.38
N ARG A 343 -22.72 27.40 -6.55
CA ARG A 343 -22.10 27.66 -7.86
C ARG A 343 -21.72 29.12 -8.12
N LYS A 344 -22.32 30.07 -7.41
CA LYS A 344 -21.98 31.50 -7.53
C LYS A 344 -20.77 31.90 -6.68
N PHE A 345 -20.31 31.04 -5.78
CA PHE A 345 -19.18 31.38 -4.93
C PHE A 345 -17.89 31.40 -5.75
N PRO A 346 -16.98 32.36 -5.49
CA PRO A 346 -15.64 32.31 -6.05
C PRO A 346 -14.93 31.02 -5.60
N PRO A 347 -13.78 30.67 -6.20
CA PRO A 347 -12.98 29.57 -5.70
C PRO A 347 -12.62 29.79 -4.22
N LEU A 348 -13.03 28.86 -3.36
CA LEU A 348 -12.80 28.87 -1.92
C LEU A 348 -11.69 27.89 -1.54
N TYR A 349 -11.27 27.93 -0.28
CA TYR A 349 -10.26 27.00 0.25
C TYR A 349 -10.70 25.53 0.14
N GLU A 350 -11.98 25.26 0.40
CA GLU A 350 -12.56 23.93 0.34
C GLU A 350 -12.44 23.30 -1.06
N ASP A 351 -12.45 24.12 -2.13
CA ASP A 351 -12.33 23.65 -3.51
C ASP A 351 -10.96 23.00 -3.80
N TYR A 352 -9.93 23.20 -2.96
CA TYR A 352 -8.68 22.44 -3.11
C TYR A 352 -8.87 20.93 -2.94
N TYR A 353 -9.92 20.49 -2.24
CA TYR A 353 -10.22 19.08 -2.02
C TYR A 353 -11.18 18.50 -3.07
N GLU A 354 -11.45 19.22 -4.17
CA GLU A 354 -12.29 18.75 -5.27
C GLU A 354 -11.78 17.45 -5.88
N ARG A 355 -10.50 17.38 -6.26
CA ARG A 355 -9.90 16.20 -6.91
C ARG A 355 -10.04 14.92 -6.09
N PRO A 356 -9.67 14.88 -4.79
CA PRO A 356 -9.89 13.66 -4.02
C PRO A 356 -11.38 13.36 -3.84
N PHE A 357 -12.24 14.38 -3.70
CA PHE A 357 -13.69 14.20 -3.54
C PHE A 357 -14.40 13.64 -4.78
N THR A 358 -13.97 14.05 -5.97
CA THR A 358 -14.52 13.63 -7.27
C THR A 358 -13.91 12.31 -7.76
N TYR A 359 -12.73 11.93 -7.27
CA TYR A 359 -12.11 10.64 -7.58
C TYR A 359 -12.64 9.52 -6.66
N PHE A 360 -12.63 9.75 -5.34
CA PHE A 360 -12.99 8.74 -4.35
C PHE A 360 -14.43 8.85 -3.87
N LYS A 361 -15.04 7.69 -3.61
CA LYS A 361 -16.32 7.53 -2.93
C LYS A 361 -16.12 7.55 -1.42
N PHE A 362 -16.03 8.74 -0.83
CA PHE A 362 -15.94 8.93 0.62
C PHE A 362 -17.30 8.82 1.33
N THR A 363 -17.32 8.22 2.52
CA THR A 363 -18.31 8.62 3.54
C THR A 363 -17.93 9.97 4.15
N LYS A 364 -18.89 10.65 4.81
CA LYS A 364 -18.61 11.95 5.45
C LYS A 364 -17.54 11.79 6.54
N GLU A 365 -17.59 10.70 7.28
CA GLU A 365 -16.65 10.36 8.35
C GLU A 365 -15.26 10.10 7.78
N GLU A 366 -15.16 9.28 6.72
CA GLU A 366 -13.89 8.99 6.05
C GLU A 366 -13.25 10.26 5.47
N PHE A 367 -14.05 11.14 4.85
CA PHE A 367 -13.55 12.41 4.34
C PHE A 367 -13.04 13.31 5.47
N CYS A 368 -13.78 13.43 6.57
CA CYS A 368 -13.36 14.24 7.72
C CYS A 368 -12.08 13.70 8.38
N GLN A 369 -11.90 12.38 8.42
CA GLN A 369 -10.66 11.75 8.90
C GLN A 369 -9.50 12.01 7.94
N ALA A 370 -9.76 11.94 6.63
CA ALA A 370 -8.76 12.22 5.61
C ALA A 370 -8.35 13.70 5.58
N PHE A 371 -9.31 14.62 5.70
CA PHE A 371 -9.15 16.06 5.52
C PHE A 371 -9.82 16.86 6.65
N PRO A 372 -9.31 16.75 7.90
CA PRO A 372 -9.90 17.42 9.06
C PRO A 372 -9.97 18.95 8.91
N GLN A 373 -9.03 19.52 8.16
CA GLN A 373 -8.97 20.96 7.88
C GLN A 373 -10.09 21.46 6.95
N CYS A 374 -10.69 20.59 6.14
CA CYS A 374 -11.88 20.89 5.34
C CYS A 374 -13.16 20.60 6.16
N GLY A 375 -13.15 19.49 6.91
CA GLY A 375 -14.17 19.13 7.87
C GLY A 375 -15.55 18.86 7.27
N GLY A 376 -16.54 18.69 8.15
CA GLY A 376 -17.89 18.28 7.74
C GLY A 376 -18.63 19.33 6.91
N GLN A 377 -18.44 20.62 7.20
CA GLN A 377 -19.07 21.70 6.41
C GLN A 377 -18.46 21.80 5.00
N GLY A 378 -17.15 21.63 4.88
CA GLY A 378 -16.47 21.59 3.58
C GLY A 378 -16.91 20.40 2.73
N TYR A 379 -17.09 19.24 3.34
CA TYR A 379 -17.66 18.07 2.65
C TYR A 379 -19.06 18.33 2.07
N GLU A 380 -19.97 18.94 2.84
CA GLU A 380 -21.31 19.28 2.34
C GLU A 380 -21.25 20.36 1.25
N PHE A 381 -20.33 21.30 1.35
CA PHE A 381 -20.11 22.32 0.32
C PHE A 381 -19.61 21.72 -1.00
N LEU A 382 -18.62 20.83 -0.95
CA LEU A 382 -18.13 20.11 -2.11
C LEU A 382 -19.25 19.30 -2.77
N ALA A 383 -20.08 18.63 -1.97
CA ALA A 383 -21.24 17.88 -2.47
C ALA A 383 -22.32 18.75 -3.15
N LEU A 384 -22.33 20.07 -2.93
CA LEU A 384 -23.21 21.01 -3.63
C LEU A 384 -22.63 21.52 -4.95
N ARG A 385 -21.30 21.53 -5.08
CA ARG A 385 -20.58 22.04 -6.26
C ARG A 385 -20.20 20.94 -7.25
N TRP A 386 -19.82 19.78 -6.73
CA TRP A 386 -19.15 18.72 -7.48
C TRP A 386 -19.86 17.38 -7.31
N GLU A 387 -19.72 16.52 -8.31
CA GLU A 387 -20.19 15.14 -8.22
C GLU A 387 -19.22 14.28 -7.40
N ARG A 388 -19.76 13.30 -6.67
CA ARG A 388 -18.93 12.41 -5.86
C ARG A 388 -18.26 11.37 -6.74
N GLY A 389 -17.03 11.03 -6.38
CA GLY A 389 -16.31 9.93 -7.02
C GLY A 389 -16.90 8.56 -6.77
N THR A 390 -16.39 7.60 -7.54
CA THR A 390 -16.85 6.21 -7.55
C THR A 390 -15.81 5.25 -7.00
N HIS A 391 -14.52 5.60 -7.01
CA HIS A 391 -13.43 4.73 -6.56
C HIS A 391 -13.43 4.56 -5.05
N LYS A 392 -13.29 3.34 -4.54
CA LYS A 392 -13.18 3.10 -3.09
C LYS A 392 -11.83 3.59 -2.57
N VAL A 393 -11.79 4.07 -1.35
CA VAL A 393 -10.54 4.43 -0.66
C VAL A 393 -9.82 3.15 -0.21
N ASN A 394 -8.95 2.62 -1.07
CA ASN A 394 -8.14 1.43 -0.81
C ASN A 394 -6.72 1.59 -1.41
N ARG A 395 -5.82 0.65 -1.12
CA ARG A 395 -4.40 0.73 -1.51
C ARG A 395 -4.22 0.87 -3.03
N GLU A 396 -4.90 0.04 -3.80
CA GLU A 396 -4.87 0.03 -5.27
C GLU A 396 -5.28 1.39 -5.88
N ASN A 397 -6.45 1.92 -5.51
CA ASN A 397 -6.93 3.18 -6.08
C ASN A 397 -6.09 4.39 -5.62
N ILE A 398 -5.48 4.32 -4.42
CA ILE A 398 -4.56 5.37 -3.93
C ILE A 398 -3.22 5.32 -4.66
N GLU A 399 -2.73 4.15 -5.05
CA GLU A 399 -1.51 4.03 -5.87
C GLU A 399 -1.71 4.61 -7.27
N ALA A 400 -2.89 4.42 -7.86
CA ALA A 400 -3.27 5.04 -9.14
C ALA A 400 -3.53 6.56 -9.06
N TYR A 401 -3.83 7.09 -7.86
CA TYR A 401 -4.16 8.50 -7.65
C TYR A 401 -2.91 9.40 -7.60
N GLN A 402 -2.59 10.07 -8.72
CA GLN A 402 -1.40 10.90 -8.88
C GLN A 402 -1.62 12.39 -8.56
N ASP A 403 -2.05 12.70 -7.34
CA ASP A 403 -2.33 14.09 -6.93
C ASP A 403 -1.62 14.46 -5.61
N VAL A 404 -1.65 15.74 -5.25
CA VAL A 404 -0.95 16.29 -4.06
C VAL A 404 -1.40 15.63 -2.75
N PHE A 405 -2.64 15.16 -2.68
CA PHE A 405 -3.21 14.53 -1.48
C PHE A 405 -2.90 13.04 -1.29
N ARG A 406 -2.22 12.38 -2.24
CA ARG A 406 -1.90 10.94 -2.15
C ARG A 406 -1.23 10.57 -0.83
N GLY A 407 -0.22 11.32 -0.41
CA GLY A 407 0.52 11.06 0.83
C GLY A 407 -0.36 11.14 2.09
N GLN A 408 -1.33 12.05 2.10
CA GLN A 408 -2.30 12.17 3.20
C GLN A 408 -3.24 10.96 3.23
N LEU A 409 -3.74 10.53 2.05
CA LEU A 409 -4.62 9.37 1.94
C LEU A 409 -3.94 8.06 2.37
N VAL A 410 -2.66 7.86 2.01
CA VAL A 410 -1.88 6.70 2.48
C VAL A 410 -1.80 6.68 4.02
N ARG A 411 -1.49 7.82 4.64
CA ARG A 411 -1.42 7.92 6.12
C ARG A 411 -2.76 7.60 6.78
N CYS A 412 -3.86 8.07 6.20
CA CYS A 412 -5.20 7.82 6.71
C CYS A 412 -5.63 6.36 6.54
N LEU A 413 -5.28 5.72 5.43
CA LEU A 413 -5.53 4.28 5.23
C LEU A 413 -4.77 3.44 6.26
N VAL A 414 -3.48 3.71 6.44
CA VAL A 414 -2.65 3.03 7.46
C VAL A 414 -3.22 3.23 8.86
N ALA A 415 -3.70 4.43 9.19
CA ALA A 415 -4.34 4.69 10.49
C ALA A 415 -5.66 3.92 10.65
N LYS A 416 -6.48 3.80 9.60
CA LYS A 416 -7.73 3.05 9.58
C LYS A 416 -7.48 1.55 9.77
N ASP A 417 -6.51 0.98 9.06
CA ASP A 417 -6.12 -0.43 9.19
C ASP A 417 -5.61 -0.77 10.60
N LYS A 418 -4.90 0.17 11.23
CA LYS A 418 -4.45 0.04 12.63
C LYS A 418 -5.58 0.13 13.65
N GLN A 419 -6.71 0.75 13.30
CA GLN A 419 -7.88 0.87 14.18
C GLN A 419 -8.81 -0.34 14.08
N SER A 420 -8.95 -0.95 12.90
CA SER A 420 -9.85 -2.09 12.66
C SER A 420 -9.28 -3.45 13.10
N ILE A 421 -7.95 -3.61 13.16
CA ILE A 421 -7.33 -4.91 13.45
C ILE A 421 -7.67 -5.43 14.86
N THR A 422 -7.92 -6.75 14.95
CA THR A 422 -8.19 -7.46 16.22
C THR A 422 -6.89 -7.95 16.87
N ARG A 423 -6.94 -8.21 18.18
CA ARG A 423 -5.80 -8.78 18.93
C ARG A 423 -5.41 -10.15 18.39
N THR A 424 -6.40 -10.98 18.03
CA THR A 424 -6.21 -12.30 17.45
C THR A 424 -5.54 -12.20 16.08
N ALA A 425 -6.03 -11.36 15.17
CA ALA A 425 -5.41 -11.16 13.86
C ALA A 425 -3.94 -10.71 13.97
N LEU A 426 -3.64 -9.81 14.93
CA LEU A 426 -2.26 -9.39 15.15
C LEU A 426 -1.39 -10.50 15.77
N ALA A 427 -1.95 -11.34 16.65
CA ALA A 427 -1.26 -12.52 17.16
C ALA A 427 -0.96 -13.53 16.03
N TYR A 428 -1.90 -13.74 15.10
CA TYR A 428 -1.66 -14.54 13.90
C TYR A 428 -0.56 -13.94 13.02
N ARG A 429 -0.55 -12.61 12.79
CA ARG A 429 0.54 -11.95 12.04
C ARG A 429 1.90 -12.19 12.68
N VAL A 430 1.98 -12.14 14.02
CA VAL A 430 3.22 -12.41 14.76
C VAL A 430 3.61 -13.88 14.63
N LEU A 431 2.67 -14.82 14.74
CA LEU A 431 2.91 -16.25 14.55
C LEU A 431 3.33 -16.58 13.11
N LEU A 432 2.68 -16.02 12.10
CA LEU A 432 3.03 -16.13 10.68
C LEU A 432 4.45 -15.62 10.40
N SER A 433 4.83 -14.51 11.04
CA SER A 433 6.19 -13.94 10.96
C SER A 433 7.23 -14.75 11.73
N ASN A 434 6.82 -15.75 12.50
CA ASN A 434 7.69 -16.63 13.30
C ASN A 434 7.41 -18.13 13.07
N SER A 435 6.76 -18.51 11.98
CA SER A 435 6.31 -19.89 11.70
C SER A 435 7.42 -20.94 11.85
N GLU A 436 8.66 -20.57 11.57
CA GLU A 436 9.82 -21.45 11.68
C GLU A 436 10.23 -21.76 13.12
N ASN A 437 10.05 -20.83 14.07
CA ASN A 437 10.49 -21.00 15.44
C ASN A 437 9.26 -21.06 16.34
N ALA A 438 8.99 -22.23 16.92
CA ALA A 438 7.97 -22.34 17.96
C ALA A 438 8.36 -21.45 19.15
N LEU A 439 7.41 -20.65 19.60
CA LEU A 439 7.59 -19.64 20.66
C LEU A 439 6.92 -20.11 21.93
N THR A 440 7.52 -19.89 23.10
CA THR A 440 6.73 -19.95 24.35
C THR A 440 5.69 -18.82 24.36
N MET A 441 4.71 -18.89 25.26
CA MET A 441 3.72 -17.81 25.38
C MET A 441 4.34 -16.48 25.83
N GLU A 442 5.41 -16.54 26.63
CA GLU A 442 6.20 -15.37 27.01
C GLU A 442 6.93 -14.79 25.80
N GLU A 443 7.57 -15.62 24.98
CA GLU A 443 8.26 -15.19 23.76
C GLU A 443 7.28 -14.60 22.73
N LEU A 444 6.10 -15.21 22.57
CA LEU A 444 5.03 -14.68 21.72
C LEU A 444 4.54 -13.32 22.23
N ALA A 445 4.32 -13.17 23.54
CA ALA A 445 3.91 -11.89 24.12
C ALA A 445 4.98 -10.81 23.92
N GLN A 446 6.26 -11.15 24.04
CA GLN A 446 7.36 -10.24 23.76
C GLN A 446 7.41 -9.85 22.26
N ALA A 447 7.31 -10.83 21.35
CA ALA A 447 7.29 -10.61 19.92
C ALA A 447 6.10 -9.73 19.49
N TYR A 448 4.93 -9.98 20.05
CA TYR A 448 3.72 -9.18 19.83
C TYR A 448 3.88 -7.74 20.30
N ASN A 449 4.39 -7.52 21.52
CA ASN A 449 4.61 -6.18 22.03
C ASN A 449 5.65 -5.41 21.22
N ARG A 450 6.69 -6.10 20.72
CA ARG A 450 7.68 -5.53 19.81
C ARG A 450 7.02 -5.16 18.48
N TYR A 451 6.22 -6.06 17.91
CA TYR A 451 5.47 -5.81 16.67
C TYR A 451 4.53 -4.60 16.80
N LEU A 452 3.83 -4.44 17.93
CA LEU A 452 3.00 -3.26 18.20
C LEU A 452 3.83 -1.97 18.18
N LYS A 453 5.00 -1.98 18.84
CA LYS A 453 5.87 -0.82 18.96
C LYS A 453 6.47 -0.44 17.60
N ASP A 454 7.07 -1.40 16.92
CA ASP A 454 7.81 -1.20 15.67
C ASP A 454 6.87 -0.71 14.55
N ASN A 455 5.62 -1.18 14.56
CA ASN A 455 4.62 -0.79 13.57
C ASN A 455 3.68 0.32 14.05
N GLY A 456 3.88 0.91 15.24
CA GLY A 456 3.09 2.04 15.75
C GLY A 456 1.59 1.75 15.92
N TYR A 457 1.25 0.61 16.51
CA TYR A 457 -0.11 0.24 16.90
C TYR A 457 -0.45 0.71 18.33
N PRO A 458 -1.72 1.05 18.64
CA PRO A 458 -2.11 1.54 19.97
C PRO A 458 -2.11 0.41 21.01
N LYS A 459 -1.16 0.46 21.96
CA LYS A 459 -0.92 -0.59 22.95
C LYS A 459 -2.09 -0.75 23.93
N GLU A 460 -2.76 0.35 24.27
CA GLU A 460 -3.86 0.39 25.25
C GLU A 460 -5.06 -0.43 24.78
N ARG A 461 -5.39 -0.35 23.48
CA ARG A 461 -6.48 -1.12 22.86
C ARG A 461 -6.10 -2.59 22.66
N LEU A 462 -4.85 -2.82 22.25
CA LEU A 462 -4.36 -4.12 21.77
C LEU A 462 -3.58 -4.92 22.83
N HIS A 463 -3.73 -4.58 24.11
CA HIS A 463 -3.12 -5.32 25.21
C HIS A 463 -3.52 -6.82 25.21
N LEU A 464 -2.55 -7.70 25.38
CA LEU A 464 -2.75 -9.16 25.40
C LEU A 464 -3.14 -9.67 26.78
N ASN A 465 -4.15 -10.55 26.83
CA ASN A 465 -4.34 -11.47 27.94
C ASN A 465 -3.81 -12.84 27.50
N ILE A 466 -2.72 -13.30 28.13
CA ILE A 466 -2.03 -14.54 27.76
C ILE A 466 -2.96 -15.76 27.91
N HIS A 467 -3.73 -15.85 29.00
CA HIS A 467 -4.62 -17.00 29.24
C HIS A 467 -5.74 -17.09 28.20
N THR A 468 -6.39 -15.96 27.89
CA THR A 468 -7.43 -15.92 26.85
C THR A 468 -6.86 -16.27 25.49
N LEU A 469 -5.70 -15.70 25.14
CA LEU A 469 -5.05 -15.96 23.86
C LEU A 469 -4.63 -17.44 23.73
N THR A 470 -4.05 -18.05 24.76
CA THR A 470 -3.68 -19.47 24.77
C THR A 470 -4.89 -20.37 24.45
N ASN A 471 -6.04 -20.11 25.09
CA ASN A 471 -7.24 -20.89 24.83
C ASN A 471 -7.80 -20.67 23.42
N THR A 472 -7.74 -19.44 22.90
CA THR A 472 -8.11 -19.15 21.51
C THR A 472 -7.18 -19.87 20.53
N LEU A 473 -5.86 -19.81 20.74
CA LEU A 473 -4.85 -20.41 19.87
C LEU A 473 -4.87 -21.94 19.88
N ARG A 474 -5.22 -22.59 20.99
CA ARG A 474 -5.35 -24.06 21.07
C ARG A 474 -6.53 -24.65 20.28
N ASN A 475 -7.45 -23.80 19.85
CA ASN A 475 -8.62 -24.17 19.04
C ASN A 475 -8.64 -23.46 17.69
N SER A 476 -7.53 -22.83 17.33
CA SER A 476 -7.36 -22.03 16.13
C SER A 476 -6.83 -22.88 14.99
N SER A 477 -7.43 -22.77 13.81
CA SER A 477 -6.91 -23.41 12.59
C SER A 477 -5.50 -22.94 12.29
N HIS A 478 -4.67 -23.83 11.75
CA HIS A 478 -3.27 -23.57 11.40
C HIS A 478 -2.36 -23.14 12.58
N VAL A 479 -2.77 -23.39 13.82
CA VAL A 479 -1.95 -23.16 15.00
C VAL A 479 -1.68 -24.48 15.70
N VAL A 480 -0.40 -24.81 15.85
CA VAL A 480 0.05 -26.06 16.48
C VAL A 480 0.97 -25.78 17.66
N TRP A 481 1.03 -26.75 18.57
CA TRP A 481 1.90 -26.69 19.74
C TRP A 481 2.76 -27.93 19.84
N ASP A 482 4.03 -27.73 20.15
CA ASP A 482 5.00 -28.82 20.32
C ASP A 482 4.91 -29.45 21.73
N GLN A 483 5.67 -30.53 21.94
CA GLN A 483 5.75 -31.22 23.23
C GLN A 483 6.20 -30.33 24.42
N ASN A 484 6.85 -29.20 24.14
CA ASN A 484 7.32 -28.24 25.15
C ASN A 484 6.34 -27.08 25.37
N SER A 485 5.11 -27.19 24.84
CA SER A 485 4.10 -26.13 24.88
C SER A 485 4.55 -24.83 24.20
N ARG A 486 5.34 -24.93 23.13
CA ARG A 486 5.66 -23.80 22.26
C ARG A 486 4.71 -23.77 21.07
N VAL A 487 4.25 -22.58 20.71
CA VAL A 487 3.24 -22.34 19.67
C VAL A 487 3.89 -21.81 18.38
N ARG A 488 3.39 -22.27 17.24
CA ARG A 488 3.69 -21.70 15.92
C ARG A 488 2.51 -21.80 14.98
N TYR A 489 2.58 -21.01 13.90
CA TYR A 489 1.71 -21.19 12.75
C TYR A 489 2.21 -22.37 11.89
N CYS A 490 1.29 -23.21 11.44
CA CYS A 490 1.54 -24.39 10.62
C CYS A 490 0.49 -24.51 9.52
N GLU A 491 0.93 -24.48 8.26
CA GLU A 491 0.08 -24.58 7.06
C GLU A 491 -0.27 -26.03 6.71
N ALA A 492 -0.18 -26.97 7.66
CA ALA A 492 -0.53 -28.36 7.42
C ALA A 492 -1.96 -28.46 6.89
N ASP A 493 -2.11 -29.17 5.78
CA ASP A 493 -3.39 -29.47 5.17
C ASP A 493 -4.10 -30.55 5.99
N GLY A 494 -5.14 -30.13 6.69
CA GLY A 494 -5.95 -30.99 7.54
C GLY A 494 -6.70 -32.06 6.74
N GLU A 495 -7.20 -31.74 5.54
CA GLU A 495 -7.95 -32.69 4.71
C GLU A 495 -7.05 -33.85 4.31
N ARG A 496 -5.82 -33.55 3.86
CA ARG A 496 -4.83 -34.58 3.54
C ARG A 496 -4.48 -35.48 4.73
N LEU A 497 -4.45 -34.96 5.95
CA LEU A 497 -4.24 -35.79 7.14
C LEU A 497 -5.36 -36.83 7.30
N TRP A 498 -6.61 -36.41 7.12
CA TRP A 498 -7.75 -37.32 7.23
C TRP A 498 -7.88 -38.30 6.06
N GLU A 499 -7.43 -37.92 4.86
CA GLU A 499 -7.45 -38.79 3.68
C GLU A 499 -6.32 -39.84 3.68
N GLU A 500 -5.10 -39.44 4.05
CA GLU A 500 -3.91 -40.30 3.92
C GLU A 500 -3.65 -41.18 5.16
N ILE A 501 -4.16 -40.80 6.34
CA ILE A 501 -4.02 -41.61 7.55
C ILE A 501 -5.14 -42.66 7.60
N ASP A 502 -4.76 -43.93 7.56
CA ASP A 502 -5.68 -45.04 7.80
C ASP A 502 -5.98 -45.18 9.30
N PHE A 503 -7.06 -44.53 9.75
CA PHE A 503 -7.53 -44.61 11.14
C PHE A 503 -8.09 -46.00 11.52
N GLN A 504 -8.48 -46.84 10.56
CA GLN A 504 -8.96 -48.20 10.87
C GLN A 504 -7.89 -49.06 11.52
N ARG A 505 -6.61 -48.79 11.24
CA ARG A 505 -5.47 -49.44 11.89
C ARG A 505 -5.46 -49.28 13.41
N TYR A 506 -6.07 -48.22 13.92
CA TYR A 506 -6.11 -47.89 15.34
C TYR A 506 -7.51 -48.08 15.95
N LYS A 507 -8.40 -48.77 15.23
CA LYS A 507 -9.76 -49.02 15.70
C LYS A 507 -9.75 -49.66 17.10
N ASP A 508 -10.62 -49.13 17.96
CA ASP A 508 -10.87 -49.55 19.34
C ASP A 508 -9.62 -49.47 20.24
N LYS A 509 -8.76 -48.46 20.02
CA LYS A 509 -7.54 -48.21 20.79
C LYS A 509 -7.52 -46.80 21.39
N VAL A 510 -6.85 -46.67 22.53
CA VAL A 510 -6.45 -45.38 23.10
C VAL A 510 -4.97 -45.19 22.83
N ILE A 511 -4.64 -44.23 21.97
CA ILE A 511 -3.28 -44.04 21.49
C ILE A 511 -2.81 -42.60 21.71
N SER A 512 -1.51 -42.42 21.73
CA SER A 512 -0.90 -41.11 21.50
C SER A 512 -0.81 -40.84 20.00
N THR A 513 -1.02 -39.60 19.60
CA THR A 513 -0.74 -39.13 18.23
C THR A 513 0.74 -39.26 17.85
N GLU A 514 1.65 -39.42 18.82
CA GLU A 514 3.04 -39.85 18.58
C GLU A 514 3.15 -41.20 17.85
N LEU A 515 2.20 -42.13 18.08
CA LEU A 515 2.16 -43.38 17.35
C LEU A 515 1.90 -43.14 15.86
N ILE A 516 0.90 -42.31 15.55
CA ILE A 516 0.54 -41.93 14.18
C ILE A 516 1.70 -41.18 13.52
N TYR A 517 2.33 -40.25 14.23
CA TYR A 517 3.49 -39.51 13.75
C TYR A 517 4.61 -40.46 13.27
N ARG A 518 4.91 -41.48 14.07
CA ARG A 518 5.92 -42.50 13.75
C ARG A 518 5.51 -43.44 12.62
N ASP A 519 4.22 -43.70 12.48
CA ASP A 519 3.68 -44.60 11.45
C ASP A 519 3.58 -43.94 10.06
N TYR A 520 3.50 -42.61 9.99
CA TYR A 520 3.38 -41.85 8.75
C TYR A 520 4.49 -40.79 8.57
N PRO A 521 5.79 -41.15 8.67
CA PRO A 521 6.89 -40.17 8.69
C PRO A 521 6.98 -39.33 7.41
N ASP A 522 6.74 -39.94 6.24
CA ASP A 522 6.74 -39.25 4.95
C ASP A 522 5.65 -38.15 4.89
N LEU A 523 4.47 -38.42 5.47
CA LEU A 523 3.35 -37.47 5.51
C LEU A 523 3.65 -36.33 6.48
N MET A 524 4.18 -36.64 7.66
CA MET A 524 4.56 -35.65 8.67
C MET A 524 5.63 -34.69 8.12
N GLU A 525 6.66 -35.23 7.47
CA GLU A 525 7.69 -34.42 6.79
C GLU A 525 7.08 -33.57 5.67
N ALA A 526 6.19 -34.14 4.86
CA ALA A 526 5.54 -33.42 3.76
C ALA A 526 4.67 -32.24 4.22
N LEU A 527 4.05 -32.36 5.40
CA LEU A 527 3.18 -31.35 6.01
C LEU A 527 3.89 -30.46 7.06
N ASP A 528 5.22 -30.59 7.20
CA ASP A 528 6.03 -29.86 8.19
C ASP A 528 5.57 -30.07 9.65
N LEU A 529 5.03 -31.23 10.00
CA LEU A 529 4.69 -31.58 11.38
C LEU A 529 5.94 -32.12 12.10
N ARG A 530 6.26 -31.58 13.27
CA ARG A 530 7.56 -31.81 13.94
C ARG A 530 7.52 -32.86 15.03
N ASP A 531 6.36 -33.09 15.64
CA ASP A 531 6.14 -34.13 16.64
C ASP A 531 4.66 -34.54 16.67
N GLY A 532 4.34 -35.54 17.50
CA GLY A 532 2.96 -36.00 17.68
C GLY A 532 2.06 -34.95 18.34
N TYR A 533 2.61 -34.02 19.12
CA TYR A 533 1.83 -32.96 19.75
C TYR A 533 1.32 -31.96 18.71
N GLU A 534 2.14 -31.55 17.75
CA GLU A 534 1.70 -30.70 16.66
C GLU A 534 0.63 -31.40 15.80
N LEU A 535 0.82 -32.70 15.53
CA LEU A 535 -0.17 -33.53 14.82
C LEU A 535 -1.51 -33.58 15.57
N PHE A 536 -1.50 -33.68 16.91
CA PHE A 536 -2.73 -33.63 17.70
C PHE A 536 -3.55 -32.38 17.43
N TYR A 537 -2.91 -31.20 17.43
CA TYR A 537 -3.61 -29.94 17.17
C TYR A 537 -4.09 -29.86 15.74
N ALA A 538 -3.24 -30.22 14.76
CA ALA A 538 -3.60 -30.22 13.35
C ALA A 538 -4.84 -31.09 13.08
N LEU A 539 -4.89 -32.31 13.62
CA LEU A 539 -6.04 -33.22 13.49
C LEU A 539 -7.27 -32.69 14.22
N LYS A 540 -7.11 -32.21 15.46
CA LYS A 540 -8.22 -31.71 16.29
C LYS A 540 -8.93 -30.53 15.62
N THR A 541 -8.18 -29.57 15.09
CA THR A 541 -8.77 -28.35 14.48
C THR A 541 -9.30 -28.58 13.07
N SER A 542 -8.87 -29.65 12.39
CA SER A 542 -9.33 -30.03 11.06
C SER A 542 -10.35 -31.17 11.06
N GLN A 543 -10.84 -31.58 12.23
CA GLN A 543 -11.71 -32.75 12.35
C GLN A 543 -12.97 -32.59 11.48
N PRO A 544 -13.22 -33.49 10.52
CA PRO A 544 -14.40 -33.43 9.67
C PRO A 544 -15.66 -33.78 10.49
N GLN A 545 -16.82 -33.37 9.99
CA GLN A 545 -18.11 -33.68 10.63
C GLN A 545 -18.37 -35.19 10.72
N ALA A 546 -17.86 -35.96 9.76
CA ALA A 546 -17.86 -37.42 9.78
C ALA A 546 -16.44 -37.91 9.46
N ALA A 547 -15.86 -38.71 10.35
CA ALA A 547 -14.53 -39.26 10.13
C ALA A 547 -14.56 -40.35 9.04
N PRO A 548 -13.46 -40.47 8.26
CA PRO A 548 -13.32 -41.53 7.25
C PRO A 548 -13.57 -42.92 7.84
N GLY A 549 -14.42 -43.70 7.18
CA GLY A 549 -14.74 -45.07 7.61
C GLY A 549 -15.70 -45.19 8.80
N GLY A 550 -16.37 -44.09 9.20
CA GLY A 550 -17.44 -44.12 10.21
C GLY A 550 -16.98 -44.34 11.66
N LEU A 551 -15.68 -44.23 11.93
CA LEU A 551 -15.11 -44.37 13.27
C LEU A 551 -15.31 -43.11 14.10
N SER A 552 -15.58 -43.26 15.39
CA SER A 552 -15.51 -42.15 16.34
C SER A 552 -14.05 -41.81 16.63
N VAL A 553 -13.66 -40.53 16.52
CA VAL A 553 -12.32 -40.05 16.90
C VAL A 553 -12.49 -38.93 17.92
N VAL A 554 -12.00 -39.17 19.14
CA VAL A 554 -12.18 -38.26 20.27
C VAL A 554 -10.84 -37.83 20.84
N PHE A 555 -10.57 -36.53 20.80
CA PHE A 555 -9.37 -35.91 21.37
C PHE A 555 -9.56 -35.68 22.87
N ARG A 556 -8.74 -36.31 23.73
CA ARG A 556 -8.77 -36.14 25.20
C ARG A 556 -7.66 -35.18 25.65
N ARG A 557 -6.81 -35.61 26.61
CA ARG A 557 -5.62 -34.87 27.03
C ARG A 557 -4.59 -34.89 25.91
N VAL A 558 -3.97 -33.76 25.57
CA VAL A 558 -2.87 -33.74 24.59
C VAL A 558 -1.75 -34.68 25.09
N PRO A 559 -1.17 -35.58 24.27
CA PRO A 559 -1.43 -35.86 22.86
C PRO A 559 -2.30 -37.13 22.60
N VAL A 560 -3.17 -37.52 23.54
CA VAL A 560 -3.98 -38.75 23.56
C VAL A 560 -5.29 -38.62 22.77
N VAL A 561 -5.51 -39.59 21.88
CA VAL A 561 -6.73 -39.74 21.07
C VAL A 561 -7.35 -41.12 21.27
N VAL A 562 -8.67 -41.16 21.35
CA VAL A 562 -9.46 -42.40 21.39
C VAL A 562 -10.06 -42.62 20.00
N ILE A 563 -9.85 -43.80 19.43
CA ILE A 563 -10.37 -44.17 18.11
C ILE A 563 -11.30 -45.37 18.30
N GLY A 564 -12.56 -45.25 17.89
CA GLY A 564 -13.61 -46.23 18.17
C GLY A 564 -13.95 -46.30 19.67
N ASP A 565 -14.15 -47.52 20.18
CA ASP A 565 -14.57 -47.79 21.57
C ASP A 565 -13.39 -48.15 22.49
N GLY A 566 -12.21 -47.59 22.22
CA GLY A 566 -10.97 -47.92 22.92
C GLY A 566 -11.00 -47.62 24.42
N ARG A 567 -10.48 -48.54 25.23
CA ARG A 567 -10.37 -48.41 26.70
C ARG A 567 -8.97 -48.73 27.21
N GLU A 568 -8.40 -47.84 28.02
CA GLU A 568 -7.02 -47.98 28.54
C GLU A 568 -6.85 -49.21 29.47
N ASP A 569 -7.87 -49.55 30.26
CA ASP A 569 -7.86 -50.67 31.20
C ASP A 569 -7.85 -52.03 30.49
N GLN A 570 -8.76 -52.22 29.52
CA GLN A 570 -8.82 -53.42 28.70
C GLN A 570 -7.55 -53.57 27.86
N GLN A 571 -7.07 -52.46 27.28
CA GLN A 571 -5.84 -52.42 26.49
C GLN A 571 -4.62 -52.87 27.31
N ALA A 572 -4.54 -52.47 28.58
CA ALA A 572 -3.47 -52.87 29.49
C ALA A 572 -3.52 -54.38 29.80
N LEU A 573 -4.71 -54.89 30.11
CA LEU A 573 -4.92 -56.33 30.38
C LEU A 573 -4.63 -57.20 29.16
N ASP A 574 -5.08 -56.79 27.98
CA ASP A 574 -4.83 -57.49 26.73
C ASP A 574 -3.33 -57.54 26.41
N LEU A 575 -2.61 -56.44 26.66
CA LEU A 575 -1.15 -56.41 26.50
C LEU A 575 -0.47 -57.32 27.53
N LEU A 576 -0.95 -57.35 28.78
CA LEU A 576 -0.40 -58.23 29.80
C LEU A 576 -0.57 -59.71 29.43
N LYS A 577 -1.77 -60.10 28.98
CA LYS A 577 -2.05 -61.45 28.47
C LYS A 577 -1.12 -61.85 27.33
N GLU A 578 -0.80 -60.92 26.45
CA GLU A 578 0.10 -61.16 25.33
C GLU A 578 1.55 -61.40 25.77
N LEU A 579 2.05 -60.63 26.73
CA LEU A 579 3.48 -60.58 27.06
C LEU A 579 3.88 -61.42 28.27
N SER A 580 2.92 -61.79 29.14
CA SER A 580 3.14 -62.52 30.39
C SER A 580 3.95 -63.81 30.20
N PRO A 581 4.94 -64.10 31.07
CA PRO A 581 5.45 -63.22 32.14
C PRO A 581 6.30 -62.07 31.57
N VAL A 582 6.22 -60.89 32.20
CA VAL A 582 6.94 -59.69 31.74
C VAL A 582 7.39 -58.82 32.91
N SER A 583 8.61 -58.26 32.85
CA SER A 583 9.09 -57.37 33.90
C SER A 583 8.28 -56.06 33.94
N TYR A 584 8.29 -55.39 35.09
CA TYR A 584 7.65 -54.07 35.25
C TYR A 584 8.13 -53.09 34.16
N HIS A 585 9.45 -53.00 33.95
CA HIS A 585 10.03 -52.07 32.98
C HIS A 585 9.67 -52.43 31.53
N ASP A 586 9.76 -53.72 31.19
CA ASP A 586 9.48 -54.19 29.83
C ASP A 586 8.01 -54.03 29.47
N PHE A 587 7.09 -54.14 30.43
CA PHE A 587 5.66 -53.93 30.21
C PHE A 587 5.37 -52.49 29.74
N TYR A 588 5.83 -51.49 30.48
CA TYR A 588 5.58 -50.09 30.12
C TYR A 588 6.33 -49.67 28.86
N GLN A 589 7.52 -50.23 28.62
CA GLN A 589 8.21 -50.05 27.34
C GLN A 589 7.38 -50.62 26.18
N ALA A 590 6.84 -51.84 26.34
CA ALA A 590 5.98 -52.44 25.33
C ALA A 590 4.66 -51.66 25.12
N TYR A 591 4.11 -51.08 26.19
CA TYR A 591 2.93 -50.22 26.12
C TYR A 591 3.21 -48.94 25.31
N GLU A 592 4.36 -48.29 25.56
CA GLU A 592 4.80 -47.13 24.79
C GLU A 592 5.04 -47.47 23.32
N GLU A 593 5.71 -48.59 23.04
CA GLU A 593 5.97 -49.05 21.68
C GLU A 593 4.68 -49.30 20.88
N ARG A 594 3.65 -49.85 21.54
CA ARG A 594 2.42 -50.27 20.88
C ARG A 594 1.37 -49.17 20.75
N TYR A 595 1.27 -48.28 21.74
CA TYR A 595 0.20 -47.27 21.81
C TYR A 595 0.74 -45.84 21.72
N GLY A 596 2.07 -45.65 21.68
CA GLY A 596 2.72 -44.34 21.61
C GLY A 596 2.64 -43.52 22.89
N VAL A 597 2.04 -44.05 23.96
CA VAL A 597 1.91 -43.37 25.25
C VAL A 597 3.22 -43.52 26.01
N LYS A 598 3.93 -42.40 26.26
CA LYS A 598 5.21 -42.39 26.98
C LYS A 598 5.13 -43.21 28.27
N LYS A 599 6.14 -44.05 28.53
CA LYS A 599 6.17 -44.95 29.70
C LYS A 599 5.89 -44.22 31.02
N GLU A 600 6.44 -43.02 31.22
CA GLU A 600 6.24 -42.24 32.45
C GLU A 600 4.77 -41.80 32.60
N THR A 601 4.12 -41.49 31.47
CA THR A 601 2.69 -41.11 31.44
C THR A 601 1.80 -42.33 31.70
N ALA A 602 2.14 -43.48 31.13
CA ALA A 602 1.43 -44.74 31.35
C ALA A 602 1.56 -45.19 32.81
N GLN A 603 2.76 -45.10 33.40
CA GLN A 603 3.03 -45.39 34.82
C GLN A 603 2.23 -44.49 35.78
N GLY A 604 1.96 -43.24 35.41
CA GLY A 604 1.13 -42.33 36.20
C GLY A 604 -0.37 -42.51 36.01
N ASN A 605 -0.82 -43.40 35.10
CA ASN A 605 -2.22 -43.53 34.74
C ASN A 605 -2.97 -44.53 35.63
N GLY A 606 -3.83 -44.02 36.51
CA GLY A 606 -4.64 -44.84 37.41
C GLY A 606 -5.62 -45.79 36.72
N GLU A 607 -6.21 -45.40 35.59
CA GLU A 607 -7.15 -46.25 34.82
C GLU A 607 -6.43 -47.47 34.22
N LEU A 608 -5.21 -47.27 33.75
CA LEU A 608 -4.34 -48.31 33.19
C LEU A 608 -3.77 -49.24 34.28
N ASN A 609 -3.30 -48.68 35.40
CA ASN A 609 -2.56 -49.44 36.41
C ASN A 609 -3.44 -50.28 37.34
N ARG A 610 -4.62 -49.76 37.72
CA ARG A 610 -5.52 -50.42 38.66
C ARG A 610 -5.85 -51.89 38.28
N PRO A 611 -6.15 -52.24 37.02
CA PRO A 611 -6.41 -53.63 36.63
C PRO A 611 -5.15 -54.52 36.61
N LEU A 612 -3.94 -53.95 36.57
CA LEU A 612 -2.69 -54.72 36.54
C LEU A 612 -2.19 -55.12 37.93
N LEU A 613 -2.60 -54.38 38.97
CA LEU A 613 -2.16 -54.60 40.36
C LEU A 613 -2.26 -56.05 40.85
N PRO A 614 -3.34 -56.82 40.56
CA PRO A 614 -3.46 -58.19 41.03
C PRO A 614 -2.38 -59.15 40.48
N TYR A 615 -1.74 -58.79 39.37
CA TYR A 615 -0.77 -59.64 38.67
C TYR A 615 0.69 -59.26 38.95
N TYR A 616 0.92 -58.23 39.76
CA TYR A 616 2.25 -57.73 40.06
C TYR A 616 2.85 -58.40 41.29
N ALA A 617 3.98 -59.08 41.12
CA ALA A 617 4.75 -59.67 42.22
C ALA A 617 6.26 -59.59 41.94
N HIS A 618 7.05 -59.22 42.96
CA HIS A 618 8.52 -59.25 42.92
C HIS A 618 9.18 -58.55 41.71
N GLY A 619 8.58 -57.48 41.17
CA GLY A 619 9.13 -56.74 40.03
C GLY A 619 8.68 -57.21 38.65
N GLU A 620 7.82 -58.23 38.59
CA GLU A 620 7.27 -58.78 37.36
C GLU A 620 5.74 -58.84 37.40
N TYR A 621 5.14 -58.79 36.21
CA TYR A 621 3.74 -59.11 36.01
C TYR A 621 3.61 -60.54 35.49
N THR A 622 2.89 -61.35 36.25
CA THR A 622 2.64 -62.76 35.94
C THR A 622 1.15 -63.03 35.96
N LEU A 623 0.63 -63.41 34.80
CA LEU A 623 -0.72 -63.88 34.58
C LEU A 623 -0.65 -65.30 34.00
N GLU A 624 -1.41 -66.23 34.57
CA GLU A 624 -1.61 -67.54 33.96
C GLU A 624 -2.38 -67.38 32.65
N VAL A 625 -1.70 -67.62 31.53
CA VAL A 625 -2.27 -67.53 30.19
C VAL A 625 -2.54 -68.92 29.63
N PRO A 626 -3.68 -69.13 28.94
CA PRO A 626 -4.01 -70.43 28.38
C PRO A 626 -3.00 -70.83 27.29
N THR A 627 -2.84 -72.14 27.11
CA THR A 627 -2.01 -72.71 26.05
C THR A 627 -2.82 -73.00 24.80
N LEU A 628 -2.15 -73.06 23.65
CA LEU A 628 -2.76 -73.50 22.39
C LEU A 628 -3.27 -74.94 22.52
N ASP A 629 -4.53 -75.20 22.14
CA ASP A 629 -5.09 -76.55 22.12
C ASP A 629 -4.33 -77.41 21.08
N PRO A 630 -3.94 -78.66 21.41
CA PRO A 630 -3.22 -79.52 20.48
C PRO A 630 -3.90 -79.71 19.13
N ARG A 631 -5.24 -79.64 19.06
CA ARG A 631 -6.02 -79.79 17.82
C ARG A 631 -5.87 -78.60 16.86
N ASP A 632 -5.63 -77.41 17.40
CA ASP A 632 -5.46 -76.18 16.60
C ASP A 632 -4.00 -75.95 16.18
N ARG A 633 -3.05 -76.69 16.77
CA ARG A 633 -1.61 -76.48 16.56
C ARG A 633 -1.19 -76.61 15.10
N GLU A 634 -1.50 -77.73 14.46
CA GLU A 634 -1.12 -77.98 13.07
C GLU A 634 -1.81 -77.03 12.08
N PRO A 635 -3.14 -76.79 12.17
CA PRO A 635 -3.81 -75.77 11.36
C PRO A 635 -3.17 -74.38 11.50
N PHE A 636 -2.86 -73.97 12.73
CA PHE A 636 -2.27 -72.65 12.99
C PHE A 636 -0.84 -72.55 12.45
N LEU A 637 -0.01 -73.57 12.63
CA LEU A 637 1.33 -73.64 12.04
C LEU A 637 1.29 -73.57 10.51
N HIS A 638 0.35 -74.28 9.88
CA HIS A 638 0.14 -74.23 8.44
C HIS A 638 -0.24 -72.81 7.98
N ALA A 639 -1.14 -72.12 8.70
CA ALA A 639 -1.52 -70.75 8.41
C ALA A 639 -0.34 -69.77 8.59
N LEU A 640 0.41 -69.89 9.69
CA LEU A 640 1.61 -69.08 9.94
C LEU A 640 2.70 -69.31 8.89
N GLY A 641 2.77 -70.49 8.28
CA GLY A 641 3.69 -70.81 7.20
C GLY A 641 3.48 -70.01 5.91
N GLN A 642 2.31 -69.40 5.72
CA GLN A 642 1.97 -68.63 4.51
C GLN A 642 2.73 -67.31 4.39
N LYS A 643 3.18 -66.73 5.51
CA LYS A 643 4.01 -65.52 5.53
C LYS A 643 5.19 -65.70 6.46
N LYS A 644 6.29 -65.02 6.16
CA LYS A 644 7.52 -65.11 6.95
C LYS A 644 7.56 -64.11 8.12
N PHE A 645 6.70 -63.09 8.06
CA PHE A 645 6.60 -62.03 9.05
C PHE A 645 5.13 -61.69 9.25
N TRP A 646 4.74 -61.53 10.51
CA TRP A 646 3.35 -61.34 10.89
C TRP A 646 3.22 -60.17 11.87
N PHE A 647 2.31 -59.24 11.58
CA PHE A 647 1.90 -58.23 12.56
C PHE A 647 0.80 -58.77 13.46
N TRP A 648 0.72 -58.25 14.67
CA TRP A 648 -0.23 -58.70 15.68
C TRP A 648 -1.70 -58.69 15.24
N ASP A 649 -2.14 -57.62 14.57
CA ASP A 649 -3.52 -57.51 14.09
C ASP A 649 -3.84 -58.57 13.00
N ASP A 650 -2.83 -59.01 12.25
CA ASP A 650 -2.98 -60.09 11.27
C ASP A 650 -3.02 -61.45 11.98
N LEU A 651 -2.20 -61.64 13.01
CA LEU A 651 -2.18 -62.84 13.84
C LEU A 651 -3.51 -63.06 14.55
N LYS A 652 -4.11 -62.01 15.12
CA LYS A 652 -5.44 -62.08 15.74
C LYS A 652 -6.50 -62.59 14.77
N ARG A 653 -6.51 -62.07 13.54
CA ARG A 653 -7.46 -62.49 12.50
C ARG A 653 -7.25 -63.93 12.06
N VAL A 654 -6.00 -64.33 11.83
CA VAL A 654 -5.67 -65.71 11.44
C VAL A 654 -5.99 -66.68 12.57
N PHE A 655 -5.66 -66.34 13.82
CA PHE A 655 -5.95 -67.15 14.99
C PHE A 655 -7.46 -67.35 15.16
N ALA A 656 -8.26 -66.28 15.09
CA ALA A 656 -9.71 -66.38 15.19
C ALA A 656 -10.35 -67.20 14.05
N ALA A 657 -9.74 -67.22 12.86
CA ALA A 657 -10.25 -67.97 11.72
C ALA A 657 -9.88 -69.46 11.76
N VAL A 658 -8.74 -69.81 12.36
CA VAL A 658 -8.13 -71.16 12.26
C VAL A 658 -8.22 -71.94 13.56
N CYS A 659 -8.11 -71.27 14.71
CA CYS A 659 -8.11 -71.90 16.03
C CYS A 659 -9.52 -71.85 16.62
N ILE A 660 -10.29 -72.92 16.47
CA ILE A 660 -11.69 -73.00 16.95
C ILE A 660 -11.82 -73.62 18.34
N HIS A 661 -10.79 -74.34 18.81
CA HIS A 661 -10.78 -75.04 20.09
C HIS A 661 -10.00 -74.27 21.18
N SER A 662 -9.14 -73.35 20.78
CA SER A 662 -8.29 -72.55 21.66
C SER A 662 -9.00 -71.25 22.06
N SER A 663 -8.82 -70.85 23.31
CA SER A 663 -9.24 -69.52 23.77
C SER A 663 -8.50 -68.42 22.98
N PRO A 664 -9.12 -67.26 22.69
CA PRO A 664 -8.43 -66.11 22.11
C PRO A 664 -7.18 -65.68 22.89
N ASP A 665 -7.19 -65.85 24.21
CA ASP A 665 -6.07 -65.53 25.10
C ASP A 665 -4.88 -66.52 24.96
N ALA A 666 -5.06 -67.63 24.23
CA ALA A 666 -3.98 -68.58 23.96
C ALA A 666 -3.01 -68.07 22.87
N LEU A 667 -3.37 -66.98 22.18
CA LEU A 667 -2.46 -66.22 21.34
C LEU A 667 -1.60 -65.32 22.24
N ASN A 668 -0.46 -65.83 22.70
CA ASN A 668 0.46 -65.12 23.59
C ASN A 668 1.93 -65.49 23.32
N ARG A 669 2.88 -64.72 23.89
CA ARG A 669 4.32 -64.89 23.70
C ARG A 669 4.79 -66.31 24.05
N ALA A 670 4.33 -66.86 25.17
CA ALA A 670 4.70 -68.20 25.62
C ALA A 670 4.25 -69.29 24.62
N ALA A 671 3.05 -69.15 24.05
CA ALA A 671 2.55 -70.04 23.01
C ALA A 671 3.41 -69.96 21.73
N PHE A 672 3.76 -68.76 21.26
CA PHE A 672 4.63 -68.58 20.09
C PHE A 672 6.02 -69.22 20.26
N GLN A 673 6.64 -69.07 21.44
CA GLN A 673 7.93 -69.69 21.74
C GLN A 673 7.87 -71.22 21.63
N ARG A 674 6.79 -71.85 22.12
CA ARG A 674 6.60 -73.31 22.06
C ARG A 674 6.39 -73.85 20.64
N ILE A 675 5.83 -73.04 19.74
CA ILE A 675 5.61 -73.43 18.35
C ILE A 675 6.73 -72.97 17.40
N GLY A 676 7.86 -72.49 17.94
CA GLY A 676 9.06 -72.17 17.15
C GLY A 676 9.06 -70.80 16.50
N TYR A 677 8.31 -69.84 17.05
CA TYR A 677 8.25 -68.46 16.58
C TYR A 677 8.73 -67.50 17.67
N ALA A 678 9.52 -66.52 17.26
CA ALA A 678 9.93 -65.40 18.10
C ALA A 678 8.83 -64.33 18.05
N PHE A 679 8.38 -63.90 19.23
CA PHE A 679 7.36 -62.88 19.37
C PHE A 679 7.95 -61.63 20.03
N GLN A 680 7.98 -60.53 19.27
CA GLN A 680 8.36 -59.20 19.73
C GLN A 680 7.10 -58.33 19.86
N THR A 681 7.19 -57.20 20.56
CA THR A 681 6.05 -56.29 20.76
C THR A 681 5.37 -55.95 19.44
N GLY A 682 4.18 -56.53 19.19
CA GLY A 682 3.37 -56.25 18.00
C GLY A 682 3.70 -57.05 16.74
N TYR A 683 4.70 -57.93 16.71
CA TYR A 683 5.00 -58.76 15.52
C TYR A 683 5.73 -60.08 15.83
N ALA A 684 5.59 -61.05 14.93
CA ALA A 684 6.17 -62.38 15.03
C ALA A 684 6.91 -62.81 13.75
N TYR A 685 7.97 -63.59 13.94
CA TYR A 685 8.74 -64.24 12.88
C TYR A 685 9.28 -65.59 13.38
N LYS A 686 9.71 -66.49 12.49
CA LYS A 686 10.23 -67.81 12.92
C LYS A 686 11.49 -67.65 13.78
N SER A 687 11.61 -68.44 14.84
CA SER A 687 12.76 -68.36 15.76
C SER A 687 14.09 -68.69 15.08
N GLU A 688 14.06 -69.40 13.94
CA GLU A 688 15.25 -69.73 13.13
C GLU A 688 16.05 -68.51 12.65
N TYR A 689 15.39 -67.36 12.46
CA TYR A 689 16.08 -66.12 12.09
C TYR A 689 16.90 -65.55 13.27
N GLY A 690 16.56 -65.90 14.52
CA GLY A 690 17.16 -65.37 15.74
C GLY A 690 16.71 -63.94 16.06
N THR A 691 17.04 -62.96 15.21
CA THR A 691 16.69 -61.55 15.43
C THR A 691 15.96 -60.94 14.22
N ALA A 692 15.16 -59.90 14.45
CA ALA A 692 14.50 -59.16 13.39
C ALA A 692 15.49 -58.56 12.37
N LEU A 693 16.69 -58.14 12.81
CA LEU A 693 17.76 -57.68 11.93
C LEU A 693 18.23 -58.78 10.97
N ARG A 694 18.45 -60.00 11.48
CA ARG A 694 18.82 -61.15 10.63
C ARG A 694 17.70 -61.54 9.67
N PHE A 695 16.44 -61.43 10.10
CA PHE A 695 15.29 -61.59 9.21
C PHE A 695 15.33 -60.58 8.05
N PHE A 696 15.52 -59.29 8.33
CA PHE A 696 15.61 -58.26 7.27
C PHE A 696 16.77 -58.53 6.33
N ASP A 697 17.93 -58.95 6.84
CA ASP A 697 19.10 -59.31 6.04
C ASP A 697 18.83 -60.50 5.10
N GLN A 698 18.13 -61.54 5.58
CA GLN A 698 17.91 -62.77 4.81
C GLN A 698 16.73 -62.69 3.84
N GLU A 699 15.69 -61.92 4.17
CA GLU A 699 14.44 -61.91 3.42
C GLU A 699 14.26 -60.67 2.56
N ILE A 700 14.72 -59.51 3.02
CA ILE A 700 14.55 -58.23 2.32
C ILE A 700 15.86 -57.85 1.63
N PHE A 701 16.96 -57.78 2.38
CA PHE A 701 18.28 -57.40 1.88
C PHE A 701 19.09 -58.60 1.37
N ASN A 702 18.42 -59.50 0.64
CA ASN A 702 18.92 -60.81 0.21
C ASN A 702 19.67 -60.82 -1.15
N GLY A 703 20.18 -59.68 -1.59
CA GLY A 703 20.84 -59.54 -2.89
C GLY A 703 19.89 -59.37 -4.08
N LYS A 704 18.59 -59.14 -3.87
CA LYS A 704 17.63 -58.72 -4.91
C LYS A 704 17.26 -57.24 -4.81
N VAL A 705 16.65 -56.70 -5.86
CA VAL A 705 16.07 -55.33 -5.87
C VAL A 705 14.94 -55.23 -4.85
N VAL A 706 15.00 -54.21 -4.00
CA VAL A 706 13.97 -53.91 -3.00
C VAL A 706 13.20 -52.68 -3.42
N GLN A 707 11.89 -52.81 -3.60
CA GLN A 707 10.98 -51.69 -3.79
C GLN A 707 10.30 -51.40 -2.46
N LEU A 708 10.70 -50.32 -1.80
CA LEU A 708 10.17 -49.96 -0.47
C LEU A 708 8.66 -49.70 -0.52
N SER A 709 8.14 -49.22 -1.65
CA SER A 709 6.70 -49.00 -1.86
C SER A 709 5.87 -50.29 -1.97
N GLN A 710 6.51 -51.44 -2.15
CA GLN A 710 5.83 -52.75 -2.20
C GLN A 710 5.87 -53.48 -0.85
N LEU A 711 6.66 -52.97 0.11
CA LEU A 711 6.69 -53.52 1.45
C LEU A 711 5.51 -52.99 2.25
N ASP A 712 5.08 -53.76 3.24
CA ASP A 712 4.08 -53.31 4.20
C ASP A 712 4.59 -52.03 4.89
N PRO A 713 3.85 -50.90 4.85
CA PRO A 713 4.27 -49.66 5.49
C PRO A 713 4.61 -49.83 6.97
N ARG A 714 3.89 -50.72 7.68
CA ARG A 714 4.11 -51.07 9.09
C ARG A 714 5.48 -51.67 9.32
N LEU A 715 6.03 -52.38 8.32
CA LEU A 715 7.37 -52.95 8.37
C LEU A 715 8.41 -51.86 8.18
N THR A 716 8.16 -50.95 7.24
CA THR A 716 9.08 -49.85 6.94
C THR A 716 9.13 -48.80 8.04
N SER A 717 8.06 -48.61 8.83
CA SER A 717 8.06 -47.68 9.97
C SER A 717 8.78 -48.23 11.22
N LEU A 718 9.10 -49.53 11.26
CA LEU A 718 9.80 -50.11 12.42
C LEU A 718 11.18 -49.43 12.62
N PRO A 719 11.50 -48.96 13.84
CA PRO A 719 12.82 -48.38 14.13
C PRO A 719 13.98 -49.32 13.80
N THR A 720 13.80 -50.62 14.05
CA THR A 720 14.78 -51.66 13.71
C THR A 720 14.96 -51.81 12.19
N PHE A 721 13.91 -51.68 11.39
CA PHE A 721 13.99 -51.69 9.94
C PHE A 721 14.71 -50.43 9.41
N GLN A 722 14.35 -49.24 9.91
CA GLN A 722 15.00 -47.99 9.51
C GLN A 722 16.49 -47.98 9.85
N SER A 723 16.87 -48.50 11.02
CA SER A 723 18.26 -48.68 11.41
C SER A 723 19.00 -49.63 10.44
N ALA A 724 18.39 -50.78 10.12
CA ALA A 724 18.94 -51.72 9.15
C ALA A 724 19.12 -51.09 7.76
N LEU A 725 18.09 -50.40 7.25
CA LEU A 725 18.11 -49.73 5.95
C LEU A 725 19.22 -48.67 5.86
N ASN A 726 19.33 -47.81 6.88
CA ASN A 726 20.38 -46.78 6.93
C ASN A 726 21.77 -47.41 7.00
N HIS A 727 21.95 -48.50 7.76
CA HIS A 727 23.20 -49.24 7.78
C HIS A 727 23.59 -49.78 6.39
N LYS A 728 22.64 -50.39 5.66
CA LYS A 728 22.85 -50.90 4.29
C LYS A 728 23.22 -49.81 3.30
N ARG A 729 22.53 -48.65 3.37
CA ARG A 729 22.82 -47.48 2.54
C ARG A 729 24.21 -46.92 2.80
N ASN A 730 24.57 -46.72 4.07
CA ASN A 730 25.86 -46.15 4.47
C ASN A 730 27.05 -47.05 4.09
N LYS A 731 26.85 -48.37 4.11
CA LYS A 731 27.86 -49.33 3.62
C LYS A 731 27.89 -49.44 2.10
N LEU A 732 26.99 -48.79 1.34
CA LEU A 732 26.83 -48.98 -0.11
C LEU A 732 26.59 -50.46 -0.47
N GLU A 733 25.93 -51.22 0.40
CA GLU A 733 25.47 -52.57 0.08
C GLU A 733 24.22 -52.51 -0.81
N TYR A 734 23.37 -51.52 -0.54
CA TYR A 734 22.18 -51.19 -1.29
C TYR A 734 22.20 -49.72 -1.73
N ILE A 735 22.05 -49.49 -3.02
CA ILE A 735 22.12 -48.18 -3.66
C ILE A 735 20.73 -47.79 -4.15
N GLU A 736 20.28 -46.59 -3.83
CA GLU A 736 18.99 -46.09 -4.29
C GLU A 736 19.10 -45.62 -5.75
N THR A 737 18.56 -46.39 -6.70
CA THR A 737 18.68 -46.10 -8.13
C THR A 737 17.54 -45.24 -8.66
N ARG A 738 16.38 -45.30 -8.00
CA ARG A 738 15.18 -44.50 -8.22
C ARG A 738 14.52 -44.23 -6.87
N PRO A 739 13.62 -43.24 -6.75
CA PRO A 739 12.92 -42.98 -5.50
C PRO A 739 12.30 -44.27 -4.95
N LYS A 740 12.60 -44.61 -3.69
CA LYS A 740 12.09 -45.81 -2.99
C LYS A 740 12.50 -47.16 -3.61
N VAL A 741 13.46 -47.20 -4.53
CA VAL A 741 13.98 -48.44 -5.16
C VAL A 741 15.46 -48.61 -4.85
N LEU A 742 15.80 -49.69 -4.15
CA LEU A 742 17.15 -50.04 -3.75
C LEU A 742 17.64 -51.24 -4.56
N GLU A 743 18.74 -51.07 -5.30
CA GLU A 743 19.42 -52.16 -6.00
C GLU A 743 20.67 -52.58 -5.21
N PRO A 744 20.97 -53.89 -5.09
CA PRO A 744 22.23 -54.37 -4.52
C PRO A 744 23.43 -53.86 -5.32
N ALA A 745 24.55 -53.61 -4.65
CA ALA A 745 25.77 -53.10 -5.29
C ALA A 745 26.22 -53.93 -6.50
N ALA A 746 26.17 -55.26 -6.41
CA ALA A 746 26.53 -56.17 -7.50
C ALA A 746 25.64 -56.00 -8.75
N GLN A 747 24.35 -55.69 -8.56
CA GLN A 747 23.44 -55.45 -9.68
C GLN A 747 23.67 -54.09 -10.33
N VAL A 748 23.94 -53.06 -9.51
CA VAL A 748 24.34 -51.74 -10.01
C VAL A 748 25.63 -51.84 -10.82
N GLU A 749 26.60 -52.61 -10.35
CA GLU A 749 27.85 -52.87 -11.06
C GLU A 749 27.63 -53.58 -12.40
N ARG A 750 26.77 -54.60 -12.47
CA ARG A 750 26.42 -55.27 -13.74
C ARG A 750 25.70 -54.34 -14.73
N LYS A 751 24.79 -53.51 -14.23
CA LYS A 751 23.90 -52.68 -15.05
C LYS A 751 24.58 -51.40 -15.55
N TYR A 752 25.43 -50.80 -14.72
CA TYR A 752 26.06 -49.52 -15.01
C TYR A 752 27.60 -49.62 -15.12
N GLY A 753 28.21 -50.77 -14.81
CA GLY A 753 29.66 -50.94 -14.85
C GLY A 753 30.39 -50.15 -13.75
N ILE A 754 29.75 -49.92 -12.60
CA ILE A 754 30.26 -49.06 -11.52
C ILE A 754 30.54 -49.88 -10.27
N SER A 755 31.80 -49.89 -9.86
CA SER A 755 32.25 -50.54 -8.64
C SER A 755 32.07 -49.64 -7.40
N ARG A 756 32.05 -50.26 -6.22
CA ARG A 756 32.00 -49.55 -4.92
C ARG A 756 33.21 -48.62 -4.72
N GLN A 757 34.37 -48.98 -5.27
CA GLN A 757 35.58 -48.16 -5.21
C GLN A 757 35.43 -46.90 -6.07
N GLU A 758 34.88 -47.03 -7.28
CA GLU A 758 34.59 -45.87 -8.15
C GLU A 758 33.57 -44.92 -7.52
N ILE A 759 32.53 -45.44 -6.84
CA ILE A 759 31.56 -44.62 -6.10
C ILE A 759 32.27 -43.81 -5.01
N LYS A 760 33.10 -44.46 -4.17
CA LYS A 760 33.85 -43.77 -3.12
C LYS A 760 34.84 -42.74 -3.68
N ALA A 761 35.51 -43.07 -4.78
CA ALA A 761 36.39 -42.13 -5.48
C ALA A 761 35.63 -40.92 -6.02
N PHE A 762 34.45 -41.14 -6.61
CA PHE A 762 33.57 -40.08 -7.08
C PHE A 762 33.07 -39.19 -5.93
N GLN A 763 32.57 -39.79 -4.84
CA GLN A 763 32.16 -39.05 -3.64
C GLN A 763 33.31 -38.17 -3.11
N LYS A 764 34.53 -38.74 -2.98
CA LYS A 764 35.72 -37.99 -2.55
C LYS A 764 36.11 -36.89 -3.52
N TRP A 765 36.04 -37.15 -4.83
CA TRP A 765 36.33 -36.15 -5.86
C TRP A 765 35.33 -35.00 -5.81
N VAL A 766 34.03 -35.28 -5.75
CA VAL A 766 32.99 -34.24 -5.59
C VAL A 766 33.21 -33.45 -4.31
N ASN A 767 33.61 -34.08 -3.20
CA ASN A 767 33.96 -33.36 -1.96
C ASN A 767 35.18 -32.45 -2.10
N SER A 768 36.11 -32.74 -3.02
CA SER A 768 37.25 -31.85 -3.29
C SER A 768 36.91 -30.70 -4.24
N GLN A 769 35.94 -30.89 -5.15
CA GLN A 769 35.64 -29.94 -6.22
C GLN A 769 34.41 -29.06 -5.94
N CYS A 770 33.41 -29.58 -5.21
CA CYS A 770 32.18 -28.84 -4.93
C CYS A 770 32.44 -27.74 -3.90
N ARG A 771 32.44 -26.50 -4.36
CA ARG A 771 32.55 -25.28 -3.54
C ARG A 771 31.19 -24.71 -3.10
N GLU A 772 30.11 -25.17 -3.74
CA GLU A 772 28.77 -24.68 -3.45
C GLU A 772 28.24 -25.27 -2.13
N PRO A 773 27.63 -24.46 -1.24
CA PRO A 773 27.13 -24.93 0.05
C PRO A 773 25.89 -25.83 -0.09
N TYR A 774 25.11 -25.62 -1.16
CA TYR A 774 23.88 -26.34 -1.47
C TYR A 774 23.94 -26.91 -2.88
N PHE A 775 23.70 -28.22 -3.02
CA PHE A 775 23.86 -28.89 -4.30
C PHE A 775 23.03 -30.16 -4.41
N ASN A 776 22.88 -30.67 -5.64
CA ASN A 776 22.44 -32.02 -5.92
C ASN A 776 23.00 -32.47 -7.29
N GLY A 777 22.63 -33.66 -7.75
CA GLY A 777 23.06 -34.16 -9.06
C GLY A 777 22.56 -33.32 -10.24
N TYR A 778 21.49 -32.54 -10.08
CA TYR A 778 21.00 -31.63 -11.11
C TYR A 778 21.84 -30.36 -11.17
N SER A 779 22.08 -29.71 -10.02
CA SER A 779 22.82 -28.44 -9.95
C SER A 779 24.29 -28.59 -10.31
N LEU A 780 24.89 -29.75 -10.01
CA LEU A 780 26.29 -30.06 -10.33
C LEU A 780 26.48 -30.64 -11.74
N TRP A 781 25.40 -30.83 -12.51
CA TRP A 781 25.45 -31.59 -13.76
C TRP A 781 26.53 -31.09 -14.73
N SER A 782 26.67 -29.76 -14.89
CA SER A 782 27.68 -29.16 -15.78
C SER A 782 29.12 -29.47 -15.37
N GLN A 783 29.39 -29.68 -14.07
CA GLN A 783 30.72 -29.96 -13.52
C GLN A 783 31.05 -31.45 -13.56
N ILE A 784 30.04 -32.31 -13.38
CA ILE A 784 30.24 -33.75 -13.20
C ILE A 784 30.03 -34.56 -14.47
N ARG A 785 29.38 -34.01 -15.51
CA ARG A 785 29.00 -34.74 -16.74
C ARG A 785 30.15 -35.50 -17.41
N ASP A 786 31.37 -34.99 -17.29
CA ASP A 786 32.57 -35.54 -17.92
C ASP A 786 33.31 -36.56 -17.04
N TYR A 787 32.92 -36.70 -15.76
CA TYR A 787 33.53 -37.66 -14.86
C TYR A 787 33.24 -39.10 -15.31
N PRO A 788 34.22 -40.04 -15.27
CA PRO A 788 34.06 -41.39 -15.82
C PRO A 788 32.85 -42.17 -15.30
N LEU A 789 32.61 -42.15 -13.98
CA LEU A 789 31.43 -42.76 -13.35
C LEU A 789 30.11 -42.15 -13.83
N VAL A 790 30.12 -40.83 -14.12
CA VAL A 790 28.92 -40.12 -14.55
C VAL A 790 28.55 -40.53 -15.97
N ARG A 791 29.51 -40.64 -16.89
CA ARG A 791 29.26 -41.13 -18.25
C ARG A 791 28.63 -42.53 -18.27
N LYS A 792 29.05 -43.41 -17.36
CA LYS A 792 28.51 -44.77 -17.20
C LYS A 792 27.02 -44.83 -16.82
N ILE A 793 26.52 -43.89 -16.02
CA ILE A 793 25.10 -43.84 -15.57
C ILE A 793 24.16 -43.15 -16.59
N GLN A 794 24.68 -42.66 -17.72
CA GLN A 794 23.88 -42.09 -18.82
C GLN A 794 22.96 -40.93 -18.41
N GLY A 795 23.39 -40.07 -17.48
CA GLY A 795 22.66 -38.84 -17.15
C GLY A 795 21.44 -39.01 -16.24
N LYS A 796 21.30 -40.14 -15.55
CA LYS A 796 20.26 -40.33 -14.52
C LYS A 796 20.58 -39.51 -13.26
N LYS A 797 20.18 -38.23 -13.29
CA LYS A 797 20.45 -37.22 -12.25
C LYS A 797 20.11 -37.68 -10.82
N TRP A 798 18.99 -38.38 -10.64
CA TRP A 798 18.59 -38.94 -9.34
C TRP A 798 19.62 -39.89 -8.75
N LEU A 799 20.13 -40.83 -9.56
CA LEU A 799 21.09 -41.82 -9.09
C LEU A 799 22.38 -41.14 -8.60
N TYR A 800 22.87 -40.09 -9.28
CA TYR A 800 24.01 -39.34 -8.74
C TYR A 800 23.67 -38.63 -7.42
N THR A 801 22.51 -37.99 -7.31
CA THR A 801 22.06 -37.37 -6.06
C THR A 801 22.00 -38.39 -4.92
N ALA A 802 21.50 -39.60 -5.20
CA ALA A 802 21.45 -40.68 -4.23
C ALA A 802 22.85 -41.16 -3.82
N LEU A 803 23.78 -41.32 -4.77
CA LEU A 803 25.17 -41.66 -4.47
C LEU A 803 25.84 -40.59 -3.59
N LEU A 804 25.58 -39.31 -3.86
CA LEU A 804 26.10 -38.21 -3.03
C LEU A 804 25.42 -38.11 -1.66
N ARG A 805 24.17 -38.54 -1.52
CA ARG A 805 23.48 -38.62 -0.22
C ARG A 805 24.08 -39.72 0.66
N GLN A 806 24.51 -40.84 0.09
CA GLN A 806 25.05 -42.00 0.80
C GLN A 806 26.53 -41.83 1.23
N GLN A 807 26.86 -40.70 1.85
CA GLN A 807 28.20 -40.44 2.38
C GLN A 807 28.15 -39.77 3.76
N ALA A 808 29.17 -40.02 4.59
CA ALA A 808 29.27 -39.40 5.90
C ALA A 808 29.47 -37.87 5.78
N GLY A 809 28.80 -37.10 6.64
CA GLY A 809 28.91 -35.64 6.67
C GLY A 809 28.12 -34.89 5.60
N VAL A 810 27.26 -35.57 4.83
CA VAL A 810 26.29 -34.91 3.95
C VAL A 810 24.88 -35.01 4.53
N SER A 811 24.27 -33.85 4.71
CA SER A 811 22.87 -33.70 5.08
C SER A 811 22.02 -33.55 3.83
N SER A 812 20.77 -34.05 3.90
CA SER A 812 19.82 -33.99 2.79
C SER A 812 18.51 -33.40 3.25
N LEU A 813 17.93 -32.53 2.42
CA LEU A 813 16.59 -31.97 2.57
C LEU A 813 15.73 -32.52 1.45
N VAL A 814 14.67 -33.25 1.82
CA VAL A 814 13.64 -33.70 0.88
C VAL A 814 12.75 -32.52 0.54
N VAL A 815 12.50 -32.31 -0.75
CA VAL A 815 11.60 -31.27 -1.23
C VAL A 815 10.72 -31.83 -2.34
N THR A 816 9.60 -31.17 -2.63
CA THR A 816 8.71 -31.61 -3.71
C THR A 816 9.50 -31.72 -5.02
N GLY A 817 9.45 -32.90 -5.66
CA GLY A 817 10.17 -33.17 -6.91
C GLY A 817 11.68 -33.43 -6.81
N GLY A 818 12.29 -33.46 -5.61
CA GLY A 818 13.72 -33.78 -5.52
C GLY A 818 14.36 -33.72 -4.13
N LEU A 819 15.70 -33.64 -4.12
CA LEU A 819 16.53 -33.58 -2.93
C LEU A 819 17.53 -32.43 -3.07
N VAL A 820 17.77 -31.69 -1.99
CA VAL A 820 18.89 -30.75 -1.87
C VAL A 820 19.86 -31.28 -0.83
N LEU A 821 21.16 -31.24 -1.11
CA LEU A 821 22.22 -31.73 -0.25
C LEU A 821 23.06 -30.56 0.27
N SER A 822 23.65 -30.74 1.45
CA SER A 822 24.62 -29.80 2.03
C SER A 822 25.71 -30.55 2.76
N ARG A 823 26.87 -29.90 2.84
CA ARG A 823 28.05 -30.35 3.60
C ARG A 823 28.25 -29.57 4.89
N GLU A 824 27.48 -28.53 5.11
CA GLU A 824 27.55 -27.78 6.34
C GLU A 824 26.87 -28.58 7.44
N ASN A 825 27.55 -28.80 8.57
CA ASN A 825 27.00 -29.46 9.76
C ASN A 825 25.84 -28.69 10.42
N GLN A 826 25.40 -27.58 9.82
CA GLN A 826 24.27 -26.80 10.30
C GLN A 826 22.98 -27.26 9.62
N THR A 827 21.85 -27.07 10.30
CA THR A 827 20.51 -27.42 9.82
C THR A 827 20.24 -26.90 8.40
N LEU A 828 20.20 -27.82 7.44
CA LEU A 828 19.84 -27.58 6.05
C LEU A 828 18.34 -27.28 5.97
N ASN A 829 17.98 -26.11 5.42
CA ASN A 829 16.57 -25.70 5.28
C ASN A 829 16.40 -24.74 4.09
N LEU A 830 15.16 -24.57 3.63
CA LEU A 830 14.82 -23.71 2.49
C LEU A 830 15.25 -22.25 2.71
N ARG A 831 15.11 -21.71 3.93
CA ARG A 831 15.46 -20.32 4.25
C ARG A 831 16.90 -19.99 3.90
N LYS A 832 17.86 -20.82 4.34
CA LYS A 832 19.28 -20.61 4.06
C LYS A 832 19.60 -20.75 2.57
N ILE A 833 18.97 -21.70 1.89
CA ILE A 833 19.15 -21.90 0.45
C ILE A 833 18.65 -20.67 -0.32
N CYS A 834 17.49 -20.13 0.03
CA CYS A 834 16.95 -18.94 -0.60
C CYS A 834 17.77 -17.67 -0.30
N LEU A 835 18.34 -17.54 0.91
CA LEU A 835 19.31 -16.48 1.22
C LEU A 835 20.55 -16.57 0.32
N TRP A 836 21.12 -17.76 0.16
CA TRP A 836 22.24 -17.99 -0.75
C TRP A 836 21.88 -17.70 -2.22
N LEU A 837 20.67 -18.03 -2.66
CA LEU A 837 20.19 -17.68 -4.00
C LEU A 837 20.03 -16.16 -4.18
N ALA A 838 19.51 -15.46 -3.17
CA ALA A 838 19.35 -14.01 -3.20
C ALA A 838 20.70 -13.29 -3.21
N ASP A 839 21.68 -13.77 -2.45
CA ASP A 839 23.06 -13.24 -2.45
C ASP A 839 23.70 -13.37 -3.84
N ARG A 840 23.48 -14.50 -4.52
CA ARG A 840 24.06 -14.76 -5.85
C ARG A 840 23.33 -14.10 -7.01
N TYR A 841 22.01 -14.01 -6.96
CA TYR A 841 21.17 -13.62 -8.11
C TYR A 841 20.29 -12.38 -7.85
N GLY A 842 20.46 -11.74 -6.70
CA GLY A 842 19.64 -10.64 -6.23
C GLY A 842 18.26 -11.07 -5.72
N LYS A 843 17.58 -10.13 -5.05
CA LYS A 843 16.19 -10.28 -4.59
C LYS A 843 15.23 -10.43 -5.77
N LYS A 844 14.14 -11.18 -5.60
CA LYS A 844 13.12 -11.44 -6.65
C LYS A 844 11.72 -11.49 -6.05
N SER A 845 10.67 -11.50 -6.87
CA SER A 845 9.33 -11.81 -6.33
C SER A 845 9.29 -13.24 -5.80
N LEU A 846 8.30 -13.58 -4.97
CA LEU A 846 8.13 -14.93 -4.43
C LEU A 846 8.02 -15.98 -5.54
N GLU A 847 7.27 -15.68 -6.60
CA GLU A 847 7.11 -16.58 -7.75
C GLU A 847 8.41 -16.76 -8.53
N GLU A 848 9.17 -15.68 -8.72
CA GLU A 848 10.47 -15.73 -9.41
C GLU A 848 11.53 -16.46 -8.60
N MET A 849 11.58 -16.23 -7.28
CA MET A 849 12.46 -16.96 -6.37
C MET A 849 12.12 -18.46 -6.35
N THR A 850 10.83 -18.81 -6.38
CA THR A 850 10.36 -20.20 -6.49
C THR A 850 10.81 -20.83 -7.80
N ARG A 851 10.64 -20.13 -8.93
CA ARG A 851 11.13 -20.57 -10.24
C ARG A 851 12.64 -20.74 -10.25
N LEU A 852 13.40 -19.83 -9.64
CA LEU A 852 14.85 -19.90 -9.53
C LEU A 852 15.30 -21.11 -8.71
N PHE A 853 14.71 -21.32 -7.52
CA PHE A 853 14.99 -22.47 -6.67
C PHE A 853 14.75 -23.78 -7.44
N ASN A 854 13.58 -23.91 -8.05
CA ASN A 854 13.20 -25.10 -8.80
C ASN A 854 14.09 -25.34 -10.02
N LYS A 855 14.48 -24.27 -10.73
CA LYS A 855 15.43 -24.34 -11.84
C LYS A 855 16.83 -24.76 -11.38
N GLN A 856 17.30 -24.25 -10.23
CA GLN A 856 18.64 -24.54 -9.71
C GLN A 856 18.80 -26.01 -9.33
N PHE A 857 17.80 -26.60 -8.68
CA PHE A 857 17.86 -27.95 -8.13
C PHE A 857 17.07 -28.99 -8.93
N GLY A 858 16.33 -28.59 -9.96
CA GLY A 858 15.45 -29.48 -10.72
C GLY A 858 14.29 -30.02 -9.87
N THR A 859 13.70 -29.16 -9.02
CA THR A 859 12.64 -29.51 -8.05
C THR A 859 11.30 -28.88 -8.46
N GLN A 860 10.24 -29.13 -7.69
CA GLN A 860 8.87 -28.65 -7.91
C GLN A 860 8.26 -28.10 -6.61
N VAL A 861 9.05 -27.35 -5.84
CA VAL A 861 8.57 -26.76 -4.59
C VAL A 861 7.55 -25.66 -4.90
N PRO A 862 6.36 -25.70 -4.30
CA PRO A 862 5.35 -24.66 -4.48
C PRO A 862 5.73 -23.36 -3.75
N SER A 863 5.18 -22.24 -4.21
CA SER A 863 5.54 -20.90 -3.71
C SER A 863 5.21 -20.69 -2.23
N TYR A 864 4.08 -21.20 -1.76
CA TYR A 864 3.67 -21.08 -0.35
C TYR A 864 4.70 -21.72 0.60
N LYS A 865 5.29 -22.86 0.23
CA LYS A 865 6.36 -23.51 1.03
C LYS A 865 7.61 -22.64 1.13
N LEU A 866 8.00 -21.92 0.07
CA LEU A 866 9.12 -20.98 0.17
C LEU A 866 8.74 -19.79 1.05
N ALA A 867 7.54 -19.24 0.86
CA ALA A 867 7.05 -18.11 1.63
C ALA A 867 7.06 -18.42 3.12
N GLU A 868 6.50 -19.56 3.53
CA GLU A 868 6.45 -20.04 4.90
C GLU A 868 7.82 -19.99 5.58
N LYS A 869 8.88 -20.42 4.88
CA LYS A 869 10.25 -20.45 5.41
C LYS A 869 10.95 -19.08 5.40
N LEU A 870 10.48 -18.15 4.57
CA LEU A 870 11.08 -16.82 4.38
C LEU A 870 10.47 -15.73 5.28
N ARG A 871 9.22 -15.88 5.73
CA ARG A 871 8.55 -14.91 6.63
C ARG A 871 9.29 -14.71 7.97
N GLY A 872 10.04 -15.74 8.41
CA GLY A 872 10.79 -15.72 9.66
C GLY A 872 11.97 -14.74 9.72
N LYS A 873 12.13 -14.04 10.85
CA LYS A 873 13.37 -13.32 11.24
C LYS A 873 13.85 -12.22 10.25
N GLY A 874 12.93 -11.54 9.56
CA GLY A 874 13.27 -10.44 8.64
C GLY A 874 14.05 -10.89 7.40
N VAL A 875 13.96 -12.17 7.03
CA VAL A 875 14.59 -12.73 5.84
C VAL A 875 13.78 -12.41 4.58
N TRP A 876 12.47 -12.22 4.71
CA TRP A 876 11.59 -11.88 3.59
C TRP A 876 12.14 -10.71 2.78
N GLU A 877 12.36 -9.56 3.41
CA GLU A 877 12.88 -8.35 2.75
C GLU A 877 14.31 -8.52 2.22
N GLN A 878 15.06 -9.54 2.65
CA GLN A 878 16.41 -9.84 2.17
C GLN A 878 16.40 -10.69 0.90
N VAL A 879 15.32 -11.42 0.64
CA VAL A 879 15.22 -12.42 -0.43
C VAL A 879 14.13 -12.05 -1.45
N ILE A 880 13.02 -11.51 -0.96
CA ILE A 880 11.78 -11.27 -1.69
C ILE A 880 11.54 -9.76 -1.87
N THR A 881 11.06 -9.36 -3.04
CA THR A 881 10.69 -7.96 -3.36
C THR A 881 9.23 -7.63 -3.04
N ASP A 882 8.38 -8.63 -2.94
CA ASP A 882 6.96 -8.48 -2.62
C ASP A 882 6.79 -8.00 -1.17
N SER A 883 5.77 -7.19 -0.90
CA SER A 883 5.50 -6.72 0.46
C SER A 883 5.04 -7.87 1.36
N LEU A 884 5.76 -8.11 2.46
CA LEU A 884 5.36 -9.10 3.46
C LEU A 884 3.95 -8.81 4.02
N GLU A 885 3.62 -7.56 4.31
CA GLU A 885 2.30 -7.18 4.82
C GLU A 885 1.18 -7.54 3.84
N SER A 886 1.37 -7.24 2.56
CA SER A 886 0.39 -7.58 1.52
C SER A 886 0.18 -9.09 1.39
N TYR A 887 1.23 -9.88 1.57
CA TYR A 887 1.14 -11.34 1.54
C TYR A 887 0.46 -11.90 2.79
N LEU A 888 0.76 -11.35 3.97
CA LEU A 888 0.12 -11.75 5.24
C LEU A 888 -1.39 -11.46 5.24
N ASP A 889 -1.81 -10.35 4.63
CA ASP A 889 -3.23 -9.98 4.54
C ASP A 889 -4.05 -10.98 3.70
N GLN A 890 -3.42 -11.66 2.74
CA GLN A 890 -4.06 -12.70 1.93
C GLN A 890 -4.25 -14.02 2.69
N LEU A 891 -3.55 -14.22 3.81
CA LEU A 891 -3.52 -15.48 4.57
C LEU A 891 -4.30 -15.44 5.88
N LEU A 892 -4.78 -14.27 6.28
CA LEU A 892 -5.59 -14.17 7.49
C LEU A 892 -6.95 -14.83 7.23
N PRO A 893 -7.41 -15.74 8.10
CA PRO A 893 -8.76 -16.27 8.01
C PRO A 893 -9.77 -15.13 8.17
N GLU A 894 -10.82 -15.14 7.34
CA GLU A 894 -11.93 -14.16 7.38
C GLU A 894 -12.64 -14.14 8.74
#